data_AF-A0A8T7JWF9-F1
#
_entry.id   AF-A0A8T7JWF9-F1
#
_cell.length_a   1.000
_cell.length_b   1.000
_cell.length_c   1.000
_cell.angle_alpha   90.00
_cell.angle_beta   90.00
_cell.angle_gamma   90.00
#
_symmetry.space_group_name_H-M   'P 1'
#
loop_
_entity.id
_entity.type
_entity.pdbx_description
1 polymer ?
#
loop_
_entity_poly.entity_id
_entity_poly.type
_entity_poly.pdbx_seq_one_letter_code
_entity_poly.pdbx_strand_id
1 'polypeptide(L)'
;MAGIKIPRALLVIVLLLLPALAAQAQCATICLVAALDDAYTTPGTVPLNVAAPGVLANDTQIENQTLSASVYLHPINGTLLLAEDGGFTYSANADFIGTDCFFYQASAAMIVSNIARVCVVVEDKSGAAAEIVLSTSENIPLPPAAVPVAANDTYNGSEDLPLLVIAPGVLGNDSGGNLTAQALTNPTSGSVQLSSDGSFIYVPNGNFNGQDSFTYQASNAEGTSSATVTLRIAPVNDPPIASNDSYSTPQNTALSIAAPGVLGNDSDVDNDPLRAALVSNPANGALQFNDDGSFTYTPNSGFVGDDGFSYQVNDGAAFSNVATVTISVTSVNTAPVASSDSYSTPQNTALSIAAPGVLGNDSDANNDALSAALASNPANGALQLNADGSFTYTPNSGFVGTDSFTYQASDNALLSNLATVTISVTSVNAAPVASSDSYSTPQNTALSIAAPGVLGNDSDANNDALRAVLASNPANGALQLNADGSFTYTPNSGFVGTDSFTYQASDNALLSNLATVTISVTASIPAECGANFVLTGQVFIGTERYDEIHGTDGNDVIIGLGGSYDLYGHGGDDCILGGQGLDNIYGGDGSDVLFGQEDRDDIEGGAGADALYGGDEADFLLGGEGNDRLSGGGGSDCLFGQNGDDTIEGGEGSDAPLVGGSGNDTIYGGDGDDDLYGDGYTGGGHADFPRDGGEAPGSDQLYGEGGNDDIYGGPGGDLIFGGDGADSLYGEPGDD
;
A
#
# COMPACT_ATOMS: atom_id res chain seq x y z
N MET A 1 -38.41 -15.71 -6.28
CA MET A 1 -38.61 -15.17 -7.64
C MET A 1 -37.54 -15.80 -8.50
N ALA A 2 -37.92 -16.67 -9.44
CA ALA A 2 -38.07 -16.37 -10.88
C ALA A 2 -36.70 -16.21 -11.58
N GLY A 3 -36.34 -17.01 -12.60
CA GLY A 3 -37.08 -18.15 -13.17
C GLY A 3 -36.24 -18.93 -14.20
N ILE A 4 -36.62 -20.18 -14.46
CA ILE A 4 -35.96 -21.08 -15.41
C ILE A 4 -36.23 -20.61 -16.85
N LYS A 5 -35.19 -20.56 -17.69
CA LYS A 5 -35.31 -20.51 -19.15
C LYS A 5 -34.33 -21.48 -19.82
N ILE A 6 -34.90 -22.50 -20.46
CA ILE A 6 -34.22 -23.42 -21.38
C ILE A 6 -34.31 -22.80 -22.79
N PRO A 7 -33.21 -22.71 -23.56
CA PRO A 7 -33.30 -22.40 -24.98
C PRO A 7 -33.67 -23.66 -25.78
N ARG A 8 -34.64 -23.52 -26.69
CA ARG A 8 -35.02 -24.54 -27.68
C ARG A 8 -34.93 -23.90 -29.07
N ALA A 9 -34.08 -24.44 -29.94
CA ALA A 9 -34.06 -24.20 -31.38
C ALA A 9 -33.53 -25.49 -32.04
N LEU A 10 -34.34 -26.21 -32.83
CA LEU A 10 -34.57 -26.07 -34.29
C LEU A 10 -33.42 -26.69 -35.13
N LEU A 11 -33.63 -27.44 -36.22
CA LEU A 11 -34.78 -27.57 -37.14
C LEU A 11 -34.66 -28.82 -38.07
N VAL A 12 -35.77 -29.55 -38.33
CA VAL A 12 -36.13 -30.37 -39.55
C VAL A 12 -35.21 -31.55 -39.98
N ILE A 13 -35.64 -32.84 -39.97
CA ILE A 13 -36.61 -33.55 -40.88
C ILE A 13 -36.01 -33.73 -42.30
N VAL A 14 -35.89 -34.95 -42.88
CA VAL A 14 -36.93 -35.71 -43.60
C VAL A 14 -36.75 -37.23 -43.48
N LEU A 15 -37.87 -37.95 -43.49
CA LEU A 15 -38.03 -39.41 -43.50
C LEU A 15 -38.69 -39.83 -44.85
N LEU A 16 -38.37 -41.02 -45.40
CA LEU A 16 -39.28 -42.03 -46.02
C LEU A 16 -38.85 -42.74 -47.35
N LEU A 17 -39.01 -44.08 -47.31
CA LEU A 17 -39.53 -45.01 -48.35
C LEU A 17 -38.71 -45.45 -49.60
N LEU A 18 -38.18 -46.68 -49.52
CA LEU A 18 -38.51 -47.92 -50.30
C LEU A 18 -38.55 -47.93 -51.87
N PRO A 19 -38.41 -49.12 -52.52
CA PRO A 19 -37.69 -49.27 -53.81
C PRO A 19 -38.56 -49.62 -55.03
N ALA A 20 -37.99 -49.59 -56.25
CA ALA A 20 -38.22 -50.59 -57.32
C ALA A 20 -37.44 -50.35 -58.65
N LEU A 21 -37.03 -51.48 -59.26
CA LEU A 21 -36.89 -51.79 -60.70
C LEU A 21 -35.90 -51.05 -61.65
N ALA A 22 -34.88 -51.82 -62.05
CA ALA A 22 -34.59 -52.28 -63.42
C ALA A 22 -34.00 -51.36 -64.52
N ALA A 23 -32.84 -51.83 -65.02
CA ALA A 23 -32.32 -51.78 -66.39
C ALA A 23 -31.97 -50.42 -67.05
N GLN A 24 -30.67 -50.20 -67.29
CA GLN A 24 -30.11 -50.31 -68.65
C GLN A 24 -28.57 -50.37 -68.63
N ALA A 25 -27.98 -50.94 -69.68
CA ALA A 25 -26.53 -51.11 -69.84
C ALA A 25 -25.97 -50.09 -70.85
N GLN A 26 -24.69 -49.69 -70.64
CA GLN A 26 -23.66 -49.22 -71.60
C GLN A 26 -22.64 -48.36 -70.82
N CYS A 27 -21.34 -48.26 -71.10
CA CYS A 27 -20.34 -49.02 -71.86
C CYS A 27 -19.06 -48.14 -71.86
N ALA A 28 -17.98 -48.57 -71.22
CA ALA A 28 -16.57 -48.16 -71.44
C ALA A 28 -15.72 -48.85 -70.33
N THR A 29 -14.87 -49.85 -70.53
CA THR A 29 -13.79 -50.08 -71.52
C THR A 29 -12.53 -49.26 -71.24
N ILE A 30 -11.54 -49.91 -70.60
CA ILE A 30 -10.07 -49.89 -70.79
C ILE A 30 -9.50 -50.74 -69.62
N CYS A 31 -8.97 -51.97 -69.80
CA CYS A 31 -7.78 -52.45 -70.51
C CYS A 31 -6.45 -52.30 -69.74
N LEU A 32 -6.00 -53.39 -69.09
CA LEU A 32 -4.70 -54.08 -69.20
C LEU A 32 -4.62 -55.21 -68.13
N VAL A 33 -3.83 -56.29 -68.20
CA VAL A 33 -3.54 -57.30 -69.25
C VAL A 33 -2.69 -58.43 -68.61
N ALA A 34 -3.01 -59.69 -68.93
CA ALA A 34 -2.18 -60.91 -68.72
C ALA A 34 -1.76 -61.28 -67.27
N ALA A 35 -1.52 -62.56 -66.93
CA ALA A 35 -1.36 -63.74 -67.79
C ALA A 35 -2.16 -64.95 -67.29
N LEU A 36 -2.67 -65.75 -68.24
CA LEU A 36 -2.83 -67.20 -68.04
C LEU A 36 -1.46 -67.85 -68.26
N ASP A 37 -1.25 -69.04 -67.68
CA ASP A 37 -0.35 -70.03 -68.28
C ASP A 37 -1.13 -71.34 -68.47
N ASP A 38 -1.16 -71.81 -69.72
CA ASP A 38 -1.89 -73.00 -70.17
C ASP A 38 -0.94 -74.20 -70.22
N ALA A 39 -1.24 -75.28 -69.49
CA ALA A 39 -0.46 -76.52 -69.59
C ALA A 39 -1.27 -77.81 -69.35
N TYR A 40 -2.36 -78.02 -70.11
CA TYR A 40 -2.93 -79.36 -70.33
C TYR A 40 -2.75 -79.78 -71.79
N THR A 41 -1.70 -80.54 -72.09
CA THR A 41 -1.52 -81.22 -73.38
C THR A 41 -1.01 -82.64 -73.22
N THR A 42 -1.93 -83.61 -73.10
CA THR A 42 -1.96 -84.86 -73.89
C THR A 42 -3.14 -85.75 -73.42
N PRO A 43 -4.14 -86.02 -74.27
CA PRO A 43 -5.14 -87.04 -73.98
C PRO A 43 -4.53 -88.44 -74.11
N GLY A 44 -4.44 -89.18 -73.00
CA GLY A 44 -4.01 -90.58 -72.99
C GLY A 44 -5.16 -91.53 -73.28
N THR A 45 -5.18 -92.17 -74.45
CA THR A 45 -6.13 -93.26 -74.77
C THR A 45 -5.71 -94.57 -74.14
N VAL A 46 -6.57 -95.15 -73.28
CA VAL A 46 -6.45 -96.53 -72.79
C VAL A 46 -7.49 -97.40 -73.51
N PRO A 47 -7.09 -98.33 -74.40
CA PRO A 47 -8.03 -99.22 -75.07
C PRO A 47 -8.42 -100.39 -74.16
N LEU A 48 -9.70 -100.48 -73.79
CA LEU A 48 -10.26 -101.67 -73.12
C LEU A 48 -10.88 -102.60 -74.17
N ASN A 49 -10.14 -103.63 -74.59
CA ASN A 49 -10.64 -104.65 -75.51
C ASN A 49 -11.53 -105.65 -74.75
N VAL A 50 -12.84 -105.64 -75.02
CA VAL A 50 -13.76 -106.72 -74.64
C VAL A 50 -14.18 -107.45 -75.90
N ALA A 51 -13.59 -108.62 -76.14
CA ALA A 51 -13.84 -109.44 -77.33
C ALA A 51 -14.03 -110.91 -76.94
N ALA A 52 -15.28 -111.34 -76.79
CA ALA A 52 -15.70 -112.74 -76.93
C ALA A 52 -17.21 -112.82 -77.26
N PRO A 53 -17.67 -113.79 -78.07
CA PRO A 53 -19.02 -113.74 -78.67
C PRO A 53 -20.03 -114.69 -78.00
N GLY A 54 -21.27 -114.22 -77.83
CA GLY A 54 -22.45 -115.06 -77.57
C GLY A 54 -23.22 -115.32 -78.87
N VAL A 55 -23.63 -116.57 -79.11
CA VAL A 55 -24.16 -117.03 -80.40
C VAL A 55 -25.66 -116.73 -80.56
N LEU A 56 -26.02 -116.09 -81.68
CA LEU A 56 -27.39 -116.02 -82.19
C LEU A 56 -27.76 -117.34 -82.89
N ALA A 57 -28.92 -117.89 -82.59
CA ALA A 57 -29.49 -119.02 -83.33
C ALA A 57 -30.37 -118.50 -84.48
N ASN A 58 -30.11 -118.97 -85.72
CA ASN A 58 -30.68 -118.50 -87.00
C ASN A 58 -30.45 -116.99 -87.26
N ASP A 59 -29.54 -116.57 -88.13
CA ASP A 59 -29.49 -116.94 -89.56
C ASP A 59 -28.06 -116.88 -90.13
N THR A 60 -27.84 -117.59 -91.23
CA THR A 60 -26.60 -117.63 -91.99
C THR A 60 -26.50 -116.44 -92.96
N GLN A 61 -25.59 -115.48 -92.70
CA GLN A 61 -24.60 -114.91 -93.65
C GLN A 61 -23.96 -113.61 -93.10
N ILE A 62 -22.62 -113.55 -93.21
CA ILE A 62 -21.73 -112.39 -92.98
C ILE A 62 -21.49 -112.01 -91.49
N GLU A 63 -20.50 -112.69 -90.93
CA GLU A 63 -19.84 -112.41 -89.65
C GLU A 63 -18.88 -111.19 -89.74
N ASN A 64 -18.46 -110.69 -88.56
CA ASN A 64 -17.29 -109.83 -88.34
C ASN A 64 -17.31 -108.40 -88.94
N GLN A 65 -18.11 -107.51 -88.35
CA GLN A 65 -17.71 -106.11 -88.19
C GLN A 65 -17.46 -105.77 -86.72
N THR A 66 -16.37 -105.05 -86.46
CA THR A 66 -15.97 -104.58 -85.13
C THR A 66 -16.60 -103.22 -84.86
N LEU A 67 -17.59 -103.15 -83.97
CA LEU A 67 -18.08 -101.88 -83.43
C LEU A 67 -17.00 -101.27 -82.51
N SER A 68 -16.65 -100.02 -82.77
CA SER A 68 -15.70 -99.24 -81.96
C SER A 68 -16.32 -97.90 -81.59
N ALA A 69 -16.11 -97.48 -80.35
CA ALA A 69 -16.64 -96.23 -79.81
C ALA A 69 -15.48 -95.36 -79.27
N SER A 70 -15.64 -94.04 -79.27
CA SER A 70 -14.66 -93.08 -78.77
C SER A 70 -15.39 -91.89 -78.14
N VAL A 71 -14.83 -91.35 -77.06
CA VAL A 71 -15.50 -90.37 -76.18
C VAL A 71 -14.71 -89.06 -76.13
N TYR A 72 -15.42 -87.92 -76.14
CA TYR A 72 -14.89 -86.57 -75.98
C TYR A 72 -15.72 -85.80 -74.93
N LEU A 73 -15.09 -84.87 -74.20
CA LEU A 73 -15.70 -84.11 -73.09
C LEU A 73 -15.44 -82.60 -73.23
N HIS A 74 -16.45 -81.75 -72.99
CA HIS A 74 -16.38 -80.30 -72.69
C HIS A 74 -17.70 -79.87 -71.96
N PRO A 75 -17.68 -78.91 -71.00
CA PRO A 75 -18.86 -78.58 -70.17
C PRO A 75 -19.54 -77.21 -70.47
N ILE A 76 -20.81 -77.06 -70.05
CA ILE A 76 -21.48 -75.88 -69.41
C ILE A 76 -22.99 -76.23 -69.14
N ASN A 77 -23.63 -75.58 -68.16
CA ASN A 77 -24.75 -76.08 -67.33
C ASN A 77 -26.21 -75.91 -67.83
N GLY A 78 -27.14 -76.75 -67.30
CA GLY A 78 -28.61 -76.60 -67.32
C GLY A 78 -29.36 -77.83 -66.78
N THR A 79 -30.55 -77.70 -66.14
CA THR A 79 -31.17 -78.76 -65.30
C THR A 79 -32.71 -78.92 -65.45
N LEU A 80 -33.27 -80.15 -65.37
CA LEU A 80 -34.66 -80.45 -64.94
C LEU A 80 -34.85 -81.92 -64.45
N LEU A 81 -36.02 -82.29 -63.90
CA LEU A 81 -36.28 -83.41 -62.94
C LEU A 81 -37.31 -84.47 -63.38
N LEU A 82 -37.22 -85.71 -62.84
CA LEU A 82 -38.25 -86.76 -62.50
C LEU A 82 -37.59 -88.18 -62.48
N ALA A 83 -38.06 -89.27 -61.82
CA ALA A 83 -39.20 -89.57 -60.92
C ALA A 83 -38.78 -90.62 -59.82
N GLU A 84 -39.71 -91.41 -59.21
CA GLU A 84 -39.47 -92.22 -57.98
C GLU A 84 -39.14 -93.73 -58.12
N ASP A 85 -39.35 -94.42 -59.25
CA ASP A 85 -39.14 -95.89 -59.35
C ASP A 85 -37.90 -96.34 -60.16
N GLY A 86 -37.10 -95.39 -60.64
CA GLY A 86 -35.75 -95.64 -61.16
C GLY A 86 -35.66 -96.37 -62.52
N GLY A 87 -36.78 -96.67 -63.16
CA GLY A 87 -36.82 -97.29 -64.50
C GLY A 87 -37.15 -96.28 -65.60
N PHE A 88 -36.51 -96.42 -66.77
CA PHE A 88 -36.89 -95.70 -67.98
C PHE A 88 -37.25 -96.70 -69.10
N THR A 89 -38.36 -96.45 -69.81
CA THR A 89 -38.76 -97.20 -71.00
C THR A 89 -38.62 -96.32 -72.23
N TYR A 90 -38.08 -96.87 -73.32
CA TYR A 90 -37.91 -96.16 -74.60
C TYR A 90 -38.52 -96.96 -75.74
N SER A 91 -39.28 -96.28 -76.61
CA SER A 91 -39.82 -96.83 -77.85
C SER A 91 -39.61 -95.86 -79.00
N ALA A 92 -38.76 -96.22 -79.96
CA ALA A 92 -38.61 -95.49 -81.20
C ALA A 92 -39.69 -95.89 -82.22
N ASN A 93 -40.23 -94.91 -82.95
CA ASN A 93 -40.98 -95.20 -84.19
C ASN A 93 -40.01 -95.58 -85.30
N ALA A 94 -40.49 -96.37 -86.26
CA ALA A 94 -39.76 -96.67 -87.49
C ALA A 94 -39.40 -95.38 -88.26
N ASP A 95 -38.28 -95.43 -88.97
CA ASP A 95 -37.76 -94.40 -89.89
C ASP A 95 -37.22 -93.10 -89.26
N PHE A 96 -36.30 -93.19 -88.28
CA PHE A 96 -35.40 -92.06 -87.99
C PHE A 96 -33.93 -92.46 -87.75
N ILE A 97 -33.02 -91.77 -88.45
CA ILE A 97 -31.56 -91.89 -88.31
C ILE A 97 -31.07 -90.64 -87.58
N GLY A 98 -30.49 -90.80 -86.39
CA GLY A 98 -29.98 -89.67 -85.61
C GLY A 98 -29.24 -90.09 -84.34
N THR A 99 -28.32 -89.25 -83.89
CA THR A 99 -27.60 -89.42 -82.62
C THR A 99 -28.47 -88.88 -81.48
N ASP A 100 -28.99 -89.76 -80.64
CA ASP A 100 -29.63 -89.34 -79.38
C ASP A 100 -28.66 -89.48 -78.21
N CYS A 101 -28.74 -88.59 -77.23
CA CYS A 101 -27.75 -88.48 -76.14
C CYS A 101 -28.44 -88.33 -74.79
N PHE A 102 -28.38 -89.39 -73.98
CA PHE A 102 -28.99 -89.43 -72.66
C PHE A 102 -28.06 -88.93 -71.56
N PHE A 103 -28.65 -88.47 -70.45
CA PHE A 103 -27.96 -88.14 -69.21
C PHE A 103 -28.10 -89.31 -68.24
N TYR A 104 -27.02 -89.67 -67.56
CA TYR A 104 -27.05 -90.64 -66.47
C TYR A 104 -26.81 -89.94 -65.14
N GLN A 105 -27.63 -90.24 -64.13
CA GLN A 105 -27.39 -89.84 -62.74
C GLN A 105 -27.70 -91.02 -61.82
N ALA A 106 -26.72 -91.44 -61.03
CA ALA A 106 -26.92 -92.41 -59.96
C ALA A 106 -27.36 -91.67 -58.68
N SER A 107 -28.33 -92.21 -57.96
CA SER A 107 -28.85 -91.60 -56.73
C SER A 107 -28.10 -92.06 -55.48
N ALA A 108 -27.21 -91.22 -54.97
CA ALA A 108 -26.88 -91.12 -53.55
C ALA A 108 -26.30 -89.73 -53.26
N ALA A 109 -26.80 -89.08 -52.21
CA ALA A 109 -26.31 -87.84 -51.58
C ALA A 109 -25.27 -86.98 -52.36
N MET A 110 -25.78 -85.97 -53.10
CA MET A 110 -25.24 -84.59 -53.20
C MET A 110 -23.79 -84.41 -52.65
N ILE A 111 -22.75 -84.22 -53.46
CA ILE A 111 -22.54 -83.13 -54.44
C ILE A 111 -22.01 -83.66 -55.80
N VAL A 112 -22.36 -82.97 -56.89
CA VAL A 112 -22.06 -83.36 -58.28
C VAL A 112 -20.83 -82.64 -58.84
N SER A 113 -19.88 -83.40 -59.40
CA SER A 113 -19.12 -82.98 -60.58
C SER A 113 -18.80 -84.19 -61.45
N ASN A 114 -18.73 -83.99 -62.77
CA ASN A 114 -18.54 -85.01 -63.83
C ASN A 114 -19.75 -85.93 -64.12
N ILE A 115 -20.67 -85.44 -64.98
CA ILE A 115 -21.62 -86.30 -65.70
C ILE A 115 -20.94 -86.79 -66.99
N ALA A 116 -20.84 -88.11 -67.18
CA ALA A 116 -20.36 -88.70 -68.43
C ALA A 116 -21.52 -88.92 -69.43
N ARG A 117 -21.27 -88.62 -70.71
CA ARG A 117 -22.15 -89.04 -71.81
C ARG A 117 -21.72 -90.43 -72.30
N VAL A 118 -22.67 -91.36 -72.38
CA VAL A 118 -22.52 -92.61 -73.13
C VAL A 118 -23.31 -92.47 -74.43
N CYS A 119 -22.66 -92.69 -75.57
CA CYS A 119 -23.31 -92.73 -76.88
C CYS A 119 -23.28 -94.18 -77.39
N VAL A 120 -24.46 -94.74 -77.69
CA VAL A 120 -24.57 -96.05 -78.35
C VAL A 120 -24.94 -95.80 -79.81
N VAL A 121 -24.10 -96.27 -80.73
CA VAL A 121 -24.42 -96.27 -82.16
C VAL A 121 -24.99 -97.63 -82.50
N VAL A 122 -26.24 -97.66 -82.97
CA VAL A 122 -26.87 -98.85 -83.55
C VAL A 122 -27.08 -98.57 -85.04
N GLU A 123 -26.29 -99.21 -85.89
CA GLU A 123 -26.56 -99.26 -87.34
C GLU A 123 -27.17 -100.61 -87.69
N ASP A 124 -28.46 -100.62 -88.01
CA ASP A 124 -29.08 -101.72 -88.75
C ASP A 124 -29.90 -101.16 -89.92
N LYS A 125 -29.72 -101.75 -91.11
CA LYS A 125 -30.43 -101.42 -92.34
C LYS A 125 -31.49 -102.46 -92.73
N SER A 126 -31.83 -103.38 -91.82
CA SER A 126 -32.70 -104.54 -92.09
C SER A 126 -34.09 -104.50 -91.43
N GLY A 127 -34.48 -103.40 -90.79
CA GLY A 127 -35.89 -103.07 -90.52
C GLY A 127 -36.68 -104.05 -89.64
N ALA A 128 -35.99 -104.80 -88.77
CA ALA A 128 -36.61 -105.68 -87.78
C ALA A 128 -36.57 -105.05 -86.38
N ALA A 129 -37.69 -105.14 -85.64
CA ALA A 129 -37.74 -104.65 -84.27
C ALA A 129 -36.95 -105.57 -83.33
N ALA A 130 -35.89 -105.05 -82.72
CA ALA A 130 -35.11 -105.75 -81.70
C ALA A 130 -35.41 -105.19 -80.31
N GLU A 131 -35.91 -106.04 -79.41
CA GLU A 131 -36.12 -105.71 -78.00
C GLU A 131 -34.80 -105.92 -77.22
N ILE A 132 -34.15 -104.83 -76.81
CA ILE A 132 -32.87 -104.90 -76.07
C ILE A 132 -33.16 -104.86 -74.57
N VAL A 133 -33.28 -106.04 -73.96
CA VAL A 133 -33.37 -106.19 -72.50
C VAL A 133 -31.97 -106.33 -71.90
N LEU A 134 -31.48 -105.28 -71.24
CA LEU A 134 -30.25 -105.34 -70.43
C LEU A 134 -30.59 -105.69 -68.98
N SER A 135 -30.64 -106.98 -68.66
CA SER A 135 -30.78 -107.48 -67.29
C SER A 135 -29.46 -108.08 -66.79
N THR A 136 -28.69 -107.33 -66.01
CA THR A 136 -27.51 -107.86 -65.29
C THR A 136 -27.93 -108.45 -63.95
N SER A 137 -28.46 -109.67 -63.99
CA SER A 137 -28.67 -110.51 -62.82
C SER A 137 -27.39 -111.31 -62.52
N GLU A 138 -26.39 -110.67 -61.93
CA GLU A 138 -25.29 -111.38 -61.26
C GLU A 138 -24.72 -110.54 -60.12
N ASN A 139 -24.56 -111.16 -58.95
CA ASN A 139 -23.86 -110.55 -57.82
C ASN A 139 -22.37 -110.43 -58.17
N ILE A 140 -21.97 -109.31 -58.75
CA ILE A 140 -20.55 -108.93 -58.81
C ILE A 140 -20.10 -108.74 -57.36
N PRO A 141 -19.12 -109.51 -56.86
CA PRO A 141 -18.51 -109.20 -55.57
C PRO A 141 -17.94 -107.79 -55.68
N LEU A 142 -18.31 -106.90 -54.75
CA LEU A 142 -17.66 -105.59 -54.67
C LEU A 142 -16.13 -105.81 -54.69
N PRO A 143 -15.36 -105.01 -55.45
CA PRO A 143 -13.91 -105.06 -55.33
C PRO A 143 -13.56 -104.89 -53.83
N PRO A 144 -12.55 -105.60 -53.32
CA PRO A 144 -12.19 -105.53 -51.91
C PRO A 144 -12.05 -104.07 -51.52
N ALA A 145 -12.81 -103.65 -50.49
CA ALA A 145 -12.95 -102.24 -50.18
C ALA A 145 -11.56 -101.62 -49.95
N ALA A 146 -11.34 -100.47 -50.56
CA ALA A 146 -10.01 -99.89 -50.61
C ALA A 146 -9.63 -99.37 -49.22
N VAL A 147 -8.42 -99.71 -48.78
CA VAL A 147 -7.82 -99.08 -47.59
C VAL A 147 -7.79 -97.55 -47.84
N PRO A 148 -8.16 -96.72 -46.86
CA PRO A 148 -8.17 -95.28 -47.04
C PRO A 148 -6.82 -94.73 -47.51
N VAL A 149 -6.86 -93.73 -48.38
CA VAL A 149 -5.71 -92.90 -48.74
C VAL A 149 -6.14 -91.46 -48.53
N ALA A 150 -5.65 -90.88 -47.43
CA ALA A 150 -5.88 -89.49 -47.08
C ALA A 150 -4.93 -88.57 -47.86
N ALA A 151 -5.41 -87.39 -48.28
CA ALA A 151 -4.66 -86.40 -49.04
C ALA A 151 -4.70 -85.03 -48.36
N ASN A 152 -3.59 -84.28 -48.42
CA ASN A 152 -3.50 -82.99 -47.71
C ASN A 152 -4.50 -81.96 -48.27
N ASP A 153 -5.20 -81.28 -47.37
CA ASP A 153 -6.10 -80.18 -47.69
C ASP A 153 -5.42 -78.80 -47.60
N THR A 154 -6.06 -77.79 -48.20
CA THR A 154 -5.81 -76.39 -47.88
C THR A 154 -7.10 -75.58 -47.90
N TYR A 155 -7.37 -74.85 -46.81
CA TYR A 155 -8.49 -73.93 -46.70
C TYR A 155 -8.00 -72.51 -46.33
N ASN A 156 -8.75 -71.50 -46.73
CA ASN A 156 -8.44 -70.09 -46.45
C ASN A 156 -9.56 -69.46 -45.61
N GLY A 157 -9.20 -68.58 -44.67
CA GLY A 157 -10.12 -67.82 -43.83
C GLY A 157 -9.53 -66.44 -43.47
N SER A 158 -10.13 -65.76 -42.50
CA SER A 158 -9.67 -64.48 -41.93
C SER A 158 -9.74 -64.54 -40.40
N GLU A 159 -8.91 -63.78 -39.70
CA GLU A 159 -8.73 -63.96 -38.25
C GLU A 159 -10.00 -63.65 -37.41
N ASP A 160 -10.80 -62.68 -37.83
CA ASP A 160 -12.04 -62.26 -37.16
C ASP A 160 -13.22 -63.23 -37.25
N LEU A 161 -13.17 -64.20 -38.18
CA LEU A 161 -14.35 -64.99 -38.53
C LEU A 161 -14.05 -66.51 -38.50
N PRO A 162 -14.87 -67.30 -37.79
CA PRO A 162 -14.80 -68.76 -37.86
C PRO A 162 -14.90 -69.28 -39.29
N LEU A 163 -13.93 -70.10 -39.69
CA LEU A 163 -13.94 -70.80 -40.96
C LEU A 163 -14.83 -72.05 -40.84
N LEU A 164 -15.96 -72.03 -41.54
CA LEU A 164 -16.89 -73.16 -41.65
C LEU A 164 -16.66 -73.91 -42.96
N VAL A 165 -16.29 -75.19 -42.87
CA VAL A 165 -16.15 -76.11 -44.01
C VAL A 165 -17.23 -77.18 -43.93
N ILE A 166 -18.08 -77.26 -44.95
CA ILE A 166 -19.17 -78.24 -45.04
C ILE A 166 -18.70 -79.59 -45.58
N ALA A 167 -19.45 -80.66 -45.28
CA ALA A 167 -19.17 -82.02 -45.74
C ALA A 167 -19.13 -82.11 -47.29
N PRO A 168 -18.27 -82.95 -47.88
CA PRO A 168 -17.36 -83.90 -47.22
C PRO A 168 -16.09 -83.30 -46.61
N GLY A 169 -15.86 -81.98 -46.74
CA GLY A 169 -14.70 -81.27 -46.19
C GLY A 169 -13.38 -82.00 -46.45
N VAL A 170 -12.66 -82.35 -45.37
CA VAL A 170 -11.34 -83.02 -45.42
C VAL A 170 -11.37 -84.42 -46.07
N LEU A 171 -12.55 -85.00 -46.29
CA LEU A 171 -12.71 -86.27 -47.00
C LEU A 171 -12.97 -86.08 -48.51
N GLY A 172 -13.06 -84.84 -48.98
CA GLY A 172 -13.49 -84.53 -50.36
C GLY A 172 -12.46 -84.83 -51.45
N ASN A 173 -11.19 -84.93 -51.08
CA ASN A 173 -10.04 -85.29 -51.92
C ASN A 173 -9.53 -86.72 -51.64
N ASP A 174 -10.11 -87.42 -50.65
CA ASP A 174 -9.66 -88.73 -50.18
C ASP A 174 -10.24 -89.89 -51.00
N SER A 175 -9.61 -91.07 -50.89
CA SER A 175 -10.12 -92.31 -51.49
C SER A 175 -10.18 -93.46 -50.49
N GLY A 176 -11.11 -94.41 -50.71
CA GLY A 176 -11.33 -95.56 -49.83
C GLY A 176 -12.80 -96.00 -49.74
N GLY A 177 -13.74 -95.07 -49.90
CA GLY A 177 -15.18 -95.32 -49.81
C GLY A 177 -15.67 -95.45 -48.37
N ASN A 178 -16.86 -94.90 -48.10
CA ASN A 178 -17.48 -94.81 -46.76
C ASN A 178 -16.50 -94.32 -45.67
N LEU A 179 -15.76 -93.26 -45.99
CA LEU A 179 -14.78 -92.67 -45.08
C LEU A 179 -15.47 -91.90 -43.95
N THR A 180 -14.83 -91.91 -42.79
CA THR A 180 -15.14 -91.06 -41.64
C THR A 180 -13.88 -90.34 -41.17
N ALA A 181 -14.02 -89.10 -40.69
CA ALA A 181 -12.90 -88.28 -40.23
C ALA A 181 -12.78 -88.23 -38.70
N GLN A 182 -11.54 -88.22 -38.18
CA GLN A 182 -11.24 -87.92 -36.78
C GLN A 182 -9.98 -87.04 -36.69
N ALA A 183 -10.00 -85.98 -35.88
CA ALA A 183 -8.82 -85.15 -35.65
C ALA A 183 -7.79 -85.91 -34.80
N LEU A 184 -6.54 -85.96 -35.27
CA LEU A 184 -5.40 -86.57 -34.57
C LEU A 184 -4.59 -85.54 -33.79
N THR A 185 -4.44 -84.34 -34.33
CA THR A 185 -3.86 -83.18 -33.65
C THR A 185 -4.81 -82.01 -33.69
N ASN A 186 -4.61 -81.04 -32.80
CA ASN A 186 -5.25 -79.74 -32.87
C ASN A 186 -4.32 -78.72 -33.56
N PRO A 187 -4.88 -77.63 -34.11
CA PRO A 187 -4.11 -76.44 -34.49
C PRO A 187 -3.36 -75.85 -33.30
N THR A 188 -2.30 -75.08 -33.56
CA THR A 188 -1.55 -74.39 -32.48
C THR A 188 -2.05 -72.96 -32.24
N SER A 189 -2.70 -72.38 -33.24
CA SER A 189 -3.03 -70.95 -33.29
C SER A 189 -4.55 -70.72 -33.43
N GLY A 190 -5.34 -71.74 -33.09
CA GLY A 190 -6.79 -71.71 -33.05
C GLY A 190 -7.34 -73.04 -32.53
N SER A 191 -8.65 -73.22 -32.63
CA SER A 191 -9.35 -74.45 -32.23
C SER A 191 -10.13 -75.03 -33.40
N VAL A 192 -10.17 -76.37 -33.51
CA VAL A 192 -10.92 -77.08 -34.55
C VAL A 192 -11.96 -78.00 -33.93
N GLN A 193 -13.13 -78.06 -34.56
CA GLN A 193 -14.17 -79.06 -34.30
C GLN A 193 -14.44 -79.81 -35.61
N LEU A 194 -13.81 -80.97 -35.77
CA LEU A 194 -13.98 -81.86 -36.94
C LEU A 194 -15.08 -82.90 -36.66
N SER A 195 -16.05 -82.96 -37.56
CA SER A 195 -17.13 -83.94 -37.57
C SER A 195 -16.76 -85.19 -38.35
N SER A 196 -17.43 -86.31 -38.08
CA SER A 196 -17.15 -87.60 -38.72
C SER A 196 -17.45 -87.63 -40.23
N ASP A 197 -18.24 -86.69 -40.75
CA ASP A 197 -18.52 -86.50 -42.18
C ASP A 197 -17.46 -85.64 -42.92
N GLY A 198 -16.39 -85.26 -42.21
CA GLY A 198 -15.30 -84.43 -42.73
C GLY A 198 -15.56 -82.93 -42.71
N SER A 199 -16.77 -82.48 -42.32
CA SER A 199 -17.04 -81.06 -42.08
C SER A 199 -16.32 -80.56 -40.82
N PHE A 200 -15.88 -79.30 -40.79
CA PHE A 200 -15.30 -78.71 -39.58
C PHE A 200 -15.58 -77.23 -39.41
N ILE A 201 -15.46 -76.78 -38.16
CA ILE A 201 -15.35 -75.37 -37.80
C ILE A 201 -13.93 -75.15 -37.26
N TYR A 202 -13.22 -74.16 -37.81
CA TYR A 202 -11.98 -73.64 -37.23
C TYR A 202 -12.22 -72.21 -36.72
N VAL A 203 -11.82 -71.96 -35.48
CA VAL A 203 -11.84 -70.63 -34.87
C VAL A 203 -10.39 -70.24 -34.61
N PRO A 204 -9.84 -69.22 -35.31
CA PRO A 204 -8.53 -68.67 -34.99
C PRO A 204 -8.44 -68.21 -33.53
N ASN A 205 -7.24 -68.18 -32.96
CA ASN A 205 -7.00 -67.33 -31.80
C ASN A 205 -7.16 -65.86 -32.23
N GLY A 206 -7.57 -64.98 -31.29
CA GLY A 206 -7.70 -63.56 -31.59
C GLY A 206 -6.39 -62.99 -32.16
N ASN A 207 -6.51 -62.26 -33.26
CA ASN A 207 -5.42 -61.52 -33.90
C ASN A 207 -4.29 -62.46 -34.38
N PHE A 208 -4.68 -63.68 -34.82
CA PHE A 208 -3.79 -64.63 -35.48
C PHE A 208 -4.02 -64.66 -36.99
N ASN A 209 -3.08 -64.09 -37.72
CA ASN A 209 -2.92 -64.23 -39.15
C ASN A 209 -1.74 -65.18 -39.50
N GLY A 210 -1.76 -65.76 -40.71
CA GLY A 210 -0.71 -66.64 -41.20
C GLY A 210 -1.15 -68.10 -41.43
N GLN A 211 -0.26 -69.06 -41.17
CA GLN A 211 -0.52 -70.49 -41.38
C GLN A 211 -0.65 -71.26 -40.06
N ASP A 212 -1.72 -72.04 -39.97
CA ASP A 212 -1.95 -73.03 -38.91
C ASP A 212 -2.25 -74.39 -39.56
N SER A 213 -2.18 -75.49 -38.80
CA SER A 213 -2.45 -76.81 -39.36
C SER A 213 -2.88 -77.83 -38.32
N PHE A 214 -3.71 -78.79 -38.73
CA PHE A 214 -4.05 -79.95 -37.94
C PHE A 214 -3.99 -81.22 -38.80
N THR A 215 -3.83 -82.38 -38.17
CA THR A 215 -3.86 -83.67 -38.85
C THR A 215 -5.13 -84.41 -38.53
N TYR A 216 -5.67 -85.13 -39.50
CA TYR A 216 -6.85 -85.98 -39.34
C TYR A 216 -6.56 -87.41 -39.82
N GLN A 217 -7.42 -88.32 -39.41
CA GLN A 217 -7.46 -89.70 -39.86
C GLN A 217 -8.76 -89.95 -40.64
N ALA A 218 -8.62 -90.39 -41.89
CA ALA A 218 -9.70 -90.99 -42.67
C ALA A 218 -9.77 -92.49 -42.38
N SER A 219 -10.96 -92.97 -42.02
CA SER A 219 -11.20 -94.34 -41.55
C SER A 219 -12.40 -94.98 -42.24
N ASN A 220 -12.28 -96.23 -42.67
CA ASN A 220 -13.41 -97.09 -43.04
C ASN A 220 -13.26 -98.47 -42.36
N ALA A 221 -14.01 -99.48 -42.80
CA ALA A 221 -13.95 -100.83 -42.23
C ALA A 221 -12.60 -101.56 -42.46
N GLU A 222 -11.81 -101.13 -43.45
CA GLU A 222 -10.64 -101.88 -43.95
C GLU A 222 -9.30 -101.30 -43.50
N GLY A 223 -9.30 -100.10 -42.93
CA GLY A 223 -8.10 -99.47 -42.38
C GLY A 223 -8.25 -97.98 -42.14
N THR A 224 -7.12 -97.32 -41.92
CA THR A 224 -7.05 -95.88 -41.70
C THR A 224 -5.84 -95.26 -42.40
N SER A 225 -5.94 -93.98 -42.73
CA SER A 225 -4.85 -93.18 -43.30
C SER A 225 -4.96 -91.75 -42.80
N SER A 226 -3.86 -90.99 -42.79
CA SER A 226 -3.80 -89.66 -42.17
C SER A 226 -3.16 -88.62 -43.07
N ALA A 227 -3.73 -87.43 -43.12
CA ALA A 227 -3.22 -86.29 -43.85
C ALA A 227 -3.28 -84.99 -43.02
N THR A 228 -2.66 -83.94 -43.54
CA THR A 228 -2.58 -82.61 -42.91
C THR A 228 -3.51 -81.63 -43.60
N VAL A 229 -4.32 -80.94 -42.82
CA VAL A 229 -5.07 -79.75 -43.24
C VAL A 229 -4.21 -78.52 -43.00
N THR A 230 -3.93 -77.77 -44.08
CA THR A 230 -3.27 -76.45 -43.97
C THR A 230 -4.33 -75.35 -43.96
N LEU A 231 -4.30 -74.49 -42.95
CA LEU A 231 -5.18 -73.35 -42.79
C LEU A 231 -4.38 -72.07 -43.11
N ARG A 232 -4.93 -71.21 -43.96
CA ARG A 232 -4.33 -69.91 -44.33
C ARG A 232 -5.26 -68.80 -43.89
N ILE A 233 -4.88 -68.09 -42.85
CA ILE A 233 -5.67 -67.02 -42.24
C ILE A 233 -5.12 -65.68 -42.73
N ALA A 234 -5.95 -64.94 -43.46
CA ALA A 234 -5.62 -63.62 -43.95
C ALA A 234 -5.81 -62.56 -42.84
N PRO A 235 -4.95 -61.52 -42.80
CA PRO A 235 -5.11 -60.43 -41.86
C PRO A 235 -6.38 -59.63 -42.10
N VAL A 236 -6.94 -59.03 -41.04
CA VAL A 236 -8.00 -58.03 -41.09
C VAL A 236 -7.61 -56.86 -40.17
N ASN A 237 -7.72 -55.64 -40.67
CA ASN A 237 -7.28 -54.43 -39.96
C ASN A 237 -8.10 -54.21 -38.68
N ASP A 238 -7.43 -54.26 -37.54
CA ASP A 238 -7.97 -53.87 -36.23
C ASP A 238 -7.77 -52.37 -35.99
N PRO A 239 -8.82 -51.56 -35.69
CA PRO A 239 -8.64 -50.13 -35.47
C PRO A 239 -7.76 -49.80 -34.24
N PRO A 240 -6.94 -48.73 -34.29
CA PRO A 240 -6.06 -48.35 -33.18
C PRO A 240 -6.84 -47.96 -31.92
N ILE A 241 -6.18 -48.06 -30.77
CA ILE A 241 -6.70 -47.68 -29.46
C ILE A 241 -5.93 -46.44 -28.97
N ALA A 242 -6.67 -45.36 -28.70
CA ALA A 242 -6.11 -44.09 -28.27
C ALA A 242 -6.22 -43.87 -26.75
N SER A 243 -5.18 -43.32 -26.13
CA SER A 243 -5.04 -43.10 -24.69
C SER A 243 -5.06 -41.61 -24.33
N ASN A 244 -5.54 -41.27 -23.13
CA ASN A 244 -5.59 -39.87 -22.69
C ASN A 244 -4.22 -39.36 -22.22
N ASP A 245 -3.93 -38.10 -22.53
CA ASP A 245 -2.68 -37.42 -22.17
C ASP A 245 -2.88 -36.31 -21.12
N SER A 246 -1.79 -35.98 -20.42
CA SER A 246 -1.76 -34.87 -19.46
C SER A 246 -0.42 -34.13 -19.50
N TYR A 247 -0.48 -32.80 -19.60
CA TYR A 247 0.69 -31.91 -19.58
C TYR A 247 0.45 -30.70 -18.69
N SER A 248 1.48 -29.88 -18.46
CA SER A 248 1.35 -28.60 -17.75
C SER A 248 2.29 -27.54 -18.34
N THR A 249 1.94 -26.27 -18.13
CA THR A 249 2.78 -25.11 -18.50
C THR A 249 2.47 -23.91 -17.60
N PRO A 250 3.43 -23.02 -17.31
CA PRO A 250 3.13 -21.76 -16.64
C PRO A 250 2.22 -20.86 -17.49
N GLN A 251 1.43 -20.00 -16.83
CA GLN A 251 0.62 -18.98 -17.51
C GLN A 251 1.47 -18.13 -18.47
N ASN A 252 0.87 -17.72 -19.59
CA ASN A 252 1.54 -16.98 -20.68
C ASN A 252 2.77 -17.69 -21.30
N THR A 253 3.03 -18.97 -20.98
CA THR A 253 4.16 -19.74 -21.53
C THR A 253 3.63 -20.81 -22.48
N ALA A 254 4.13 -20.81 -23.72
CA ALA A 254 3.75 -21.81 -24.71
C ALA A 254 4.36 -23.18 -24.37
N LEU A 255 3.52 -24.21 -24.37
CA LEU A 255 3.91 -25.61 -24.27
C LEU A 255 4.22 -26.15 -25.67
N SER A 256 5.38 -26.78 -25.86
CA SER A 256 5.77 -27.42 -27.11
C SER A 256 6.16 -28.87 -26.86
N ILE A 257 5.41 -29.81 -27.45
CA ILE A 257 5.64 -31.26 -27.35
C ILE A 257 6.06 -31.79 -28.73
N ALA A 258 7.21 -32.49 -28.76
CA ALA A 258 7.74 -33.09 -29.98
C ALA A 258 7.15 -34.49 -30.24
N ALA A 259 7.23 -34.95 -31.49
CA ALA A 259 6.77 -36.29 -31.91
C ALA A 259 7.48 -37.41 -31.11
N PRO A 260 6.80 -38.53 -30.81
CA PRO A 260 5.43 -38.90 -31.20
C PRO A 260 4.33 -38.13 -30.46
N GLY A 261 4.68 -37.32 -29.45
CA GLY A 261 3.73 -36.48 -28.70
C GLY A 261 2.58 -37.29 -28.11
N VAL A 262 1.35 -36.99 -28.53
CA VAL A 262 0.15 -37.73 -28.08
C VAL A 262 0.17 -39.20 -28.50
N LEU A 263 0.76 -39.54 -29.65
CA LEU A 263 0.86 -40.92 -30.13
C LEU A 263 1.79 -41.81 -29.29
N GLY A 264 2.43 -41.27 -28.24
CA GLY A 264 3.43 -41.98 -27.44
C GLY A 264 2.87 -43.04 -26.47
N ASN A 265 1.57 -43.04 -26.21
CA ASN A 265 0.84 -43.98 -25.35
C ASN A 265 -0.28 -44.75 -26.08
N ASP A 266 -0.39 -44.53 -27.39
CA ASP A 266 -1.37 -45.18 -28.26
C ASP A 266 -0.86 -46.54 -28.74
N SER A 267 -1.80 -47.42 -29.13
CA SER A 267 -1.46 -48.77 -29.54
C SER A 267 -2.33 -49.26 -30.69
N ASP A 268 -1.72 -50.09 -31.52
CA ASP A 268 -2.33 -50.74 -32.66
C ASP A 268 -1.79 -52.18 -32.72
N VAL A 269 -2.66 -53.14 -33.00
CA VAL A 269 -2.33 -54.56 -32.84
C VAL A 269 -1.73 -55.18 -34.10
N ASP A 270 -2.05 -54.63 -35.27
CA ASP A 270 -1.36 -54.89 -36.53
C ASP A 270 0.04 -54.23 -36.54
N ASN A 271 0.24 -53.22 -35.70
CA ASN A 271 1.42 -52.35 -35.59
C ASN A 271 1.57 -51.40 -36.79
N ASP A 272 0.45 -50.96 -37.35
CA ASP A 272 0.43 -50.05 -38.48
C ASP A 272 0.87 -48.61 -38.12
N PRO A 273 1.38 -47.81 -39.07
CA PRO A 273 1.95 -46.49 -38.78
C PRO A 273 0.90 -45.45 -38.37
N LEU A 274 0.88 -45.11 -37.08
CA LEU A 274 -0.11 -44.21 -36.49
C LEU A 274 0.08 -42.73 -36.87
N ARG A 275 -1.05 -42.07 -37.15
CA ARG A 275 -1.17 -40.62 -37.35
C ARG A 275 -2.25 -40.02 -36.46
N ALA A 276 -1.98 -38.86 -35.90
CA ALA A 276 -2.94 -38.15 -35.04
C ALA A 276 -3.88 -37.25 -35.87
N ALA A 277 -5.16 -37.22 -35.50
CA ALA A 277 -6.19 -36.40 -36.11
C ALA A 277 -6.94 -35.59 -35.05
N LEU A 278 -6.95 -34.27 -35.18
CA LEU A 278 -7.60 -33.37 -34.23
C LEU A 278 -9.14 -33.46 -34.31
N VAL A 279 -9.80 -33.66 -33.17
CA VAL A 279 -11.26 -33.76 -33.06
C VAL A 279 -11.88 -32.47 -32.49
N SER A 280 -11.24 -31.86 -31.49
CA SER A 280 -11.68 -30.56 -30.93
C SER A 280 -10.49 -29.69 -30.57
N ASN A 281 -10.67 -28.37 -30.58
CA ASN A 281 -9.67 -27.40 -30.12
C ASN A 281 -9.82 -27.11 -28.61
N PRO A 282 -8.76 -26.61 -27.95
CA PRO A 282 -8.83 -26.07 -26.61
C PRO A 282 -9.66 -24.79 -26.56
N ALA A 283 -10.22 -24.47 -25.38
CA ALA A 283 -11.14 -23.36 -25.20
C ALA A 283 -10.45 -22.06 -24.76
N ASN A 284 -9.29 -22.17 -24.11
CA ASN A 284 -8.56 -21.09 -23.46
C ASN A 284 -7.11 -20.94 -23.96
N GLY A 285 -6.82 -21.41 -25.18
CA GLY A 285 -5.55 -21.14 -25.85
C GLY A 285 -5.57 -21.49 -27.34
N ALA A 286 -4.46 -21.18 -28.02
CA ALA A 286 -4.25 -21.50 -29.43
C ALA A 286 -3.44 -22.80 -29.56
N LEU A 287 -3.91 -23.72 -30.40
CA LEU A 287 -3.26 -25.00 -30.69
C LEU A 287 -2.74 -25.05 -32.12
N GLN A 288 -1.48 -25.46 -32.29
CA GLN A 288 -0.94 -26.01 -33.53
C GLN A 288 -0.70 -27.50 -33.31
N PHE A 289 -1.38 -28.35 -34.08
CA PHE A 289 -1.35 -29.81 -33.93
C PHE A 289 -0.95 -30.46 -35.26
N ASN A 290 -0.01 -31.41 -35.21
CA ASN A 290 0.53 -32.10 -36.38
C ASN A 290 0.13 -33.59 -36.36
N ASP A 291 0.17 -34.24 -37.52
CA ASP A 291 -0.25 -35.64 -37.69
C ASP A 291 0.80 -36.65 -37.19
N ASP A 292 2.02 -36.21 -36.88
CA ASP A 292 3.04 -36.98 -36.14
C ASP A 292 2.84 -36.94 -34.61
N GLY A 293 1.70 -36.41 -34.15
CA GLY A 293 1.32 -36.26 -32.75
C GLY A 293 2.02 -35.13 -31.99
N SER A 294 2.96 -34.41 -32.63
CA SER A 294 3.57 -33.21 -32.05
C SER A 294 2.60 -32.04 -32.03
N PHE A 295 2.73 -31.16 -31.02
CA PHE A 295 1.88 -29.98 -30.92
C PHE A 295 2.54 -28.82 -30.18
N THR A 296 2.01 -27.62 -30.40
CA THR A 296 2.31 -26.43 -29.60
C THR A 296 1.00 -25.81 -29.12
N TYR A 297 0.88 -25.60 -27.81
CA TYR A 297 -0.26 -24.96 -27.16
C TYR A 297 0.18 -23.65 -26.50
N THR A 298 -0.47 -22.54 -26.84
CA THR A 298 -0.23 -21.22 -26.23
C THR A 298 -1.48 -20.81 -25.45
N PRO A 299 -1.43 -20.74 -24.10
CA PRO A 299 -2.55 -20.24 -23.29
C PRO A 299 -2.96 -18.81 -23.70
N ASN A 300 -4.25 -18.50 -23.58
CA ASN A 300 -4.74 -17.13 -23.62
C ASN A 300 -4.07 -16.31 -22.51
N SER A 301 -3.84 -15.01 -22.77
CA SER A 301 -3.15 -14.15 -21.82
C SER A 301 -3.88 -14.08 -20.48
N GLY A 302 -3.17 -14.42 -19.39
CA GLY A 302 -3.70 -14.47 -18.03
C GLY A 302 -4.57 -15.68 -17.69
N PHE A 303 -4.69 -16.68 -18.57
CA PHE A 303 -5.40 -17.91 -18.24
C PHE A 303 -4.63 -18.79 -17.25
N VAL A 304 -5.34 -19.30 -16.23
CA VAL A 304 -4.89 -20.25 -15.21
C VAL A 304 -5.99 -21.28 -15.00
N GLY A 305 -5.63 -22.55 -14.88
CA GLY A 305 -6.55 -23.68 -14.76
C GLY A 305 -6.35 -24.72 -15.85
N ASP A 306 -7.22 -25.73 -15.87
CA ASP A 306 -7.17 -26.78 -16.88
C ASP A 306 -7.84 -26.33 -18.19
N ASP A 307 -7.15 -26.55 -19.30
CA ASP A 307 -7.72 -26.51 -20.65
C ASP A 307 -7.44 -27.85 -21.34
N GLY A 308 -8.02 -28.12 -22.50
CA GLY A 308 -7.78 -29.40 -23.16
C GLY A 308 -8.40 -29.54 -24.53
N PHE A 309 -7.85 -30.47 -25.30
CA PHE A 309 -8.28 -30.77 -26.66
C PHE A 309 -8.52 -32.28 -26.82
N SER A 310 -9.14 -32.70 -27.92
CA SER A 310 -9.37 -34.13 -28.18
C SER A 310 -8.90 -34.53 -29.57
N TYR A 311 -8.48 -35.79 -29.70
CA TYR A 311 -7.94 -36.36 -30.94
C TYR A 311 -8.39 -37.81 -31.14
N GLN A 312 -8.17 -38.32 -32.34
CA GLN A 312 -8.23 -39.73 -32.70
C GLN A 312 -6.94 -40.11 -33.41
N VAL A 313 -6.66 -41.41 -33.46
CA VAL A 313 -5.54 -42.02 -34.17
C VAL A 313 -6.06 -42.69 -35.43
N ASN A 314 -5.27 -42.65 -36.50
CA ASN A 314 -5.50 -43.35 -37.75
C ASN A 314 -4.27 -44.17 -38.12
N ASP A 315 -4.48 -45.45 -38.38
CA ASP A 315 -3.55 -46.47 -38.92
C ASP A 315 -3.33 -46.33 -40.45
N GLY A 316 -4.27 -45.68 -41.14
CA GLY A 316 -4.35 -45.56 -42.60
C GLY A 316 -5.65 -46.11 -43.20
N ALA A 317 -6.47 -46.83 -42.42
CA ALA A 317 -7.73 -47.46 -42.81
C ALA A 317 -8.92 -47.11 -41.88
N ALA A 318 -8.71 -47.07 -40.56
CA ALA A 318 -9.73 -46.86 -39.52
C ALA A 318 -9.34 -45.77 -38.51
N PHE A 319 -10.31 -45.30 -37.71
CA PHE A 319 -10.06 -44.35 -36.63
C PHE A 319 -10.32 -44.99 -35.27
N SER A 320 -9.50 -44.61 -34.29
CA SER A 320 -9.62 -45.03 -32.88
C SER A 320 -10.87 -44.49 -32.16
N ASN A 321 -11.03 -44.87 -30.90
CA ASN A 321 -11.78 -44.07 -29.94
C ASN A 321 -11.22 -42.64 -29.83
N VAL A 322 -12.05 -41.68 -29.42
CA VAL A 322 -11.57 -40.33 -29.09
C VAL A 322 -10.79 -40.37 -27.78
N ALA A 323 -9.60 -39.77 -27.77
CA ALA A 323 -8.79 -39.49 -26.59
C ALA A 323 -8.78 -37.98 -26.27
N THR A 324 -8.51 -37.64 -25.02
CA THR A 324 -8.43 -36.25 -24.54
C THR A 324 -7.07 -35.92 -23.97
N VAL A 325 -6.57 -34.74 -24.32
CA VAL A 325 -5.36 -34.14 -23.76
C VAL A 325 -5.77 -33.05 -22.76
N THR A 326 -5.37 -33.20 -21.50
CA THR A 326 -5.56 -32.18 -20.46
C THR A 326 -4.26 -31.38 -20.27
N ILE A 327 -4.35 -30.06 -20.23
CA ILE A 327 -3.21 -29.15 -20.03
C ILE A 327 -3.51 -28.25 -18.82
N SER A 328 -2.82 -28.50 -17.72
CA SER A 328 -2.93 -27.67 -16.51
C SER A 328 -2.04 -26.43 -16.63
N VAL A 329 -2.65 -25.26 -16.78
CA VAL A 329 -1.93 -23.98 -16.84
C VAL A 329 -1.77 -23.42 -15.43
N THR A 330 -0.54 -23.40 -14.91
CA THR A 330 -0.25 -22.97 -13.53
C THR A 330 0.01 -21.47 -13.46
N SER A 331 -0.45 -20.80 -12.41
CA SER A 331 -0.08 -19.40 -12.15
C SER A 331 1.44 -19.24 -12.00
N VAL A 332 1.94 -18.05 -12.32
CA VAL A 332 3.30 -17.61 -12.00
C VAL A 332 3.17 -16.58 -10.88
N ASN A 333 3.94 -16.76 -9.80
CA ASN A 333 3.96 -15.83 -8.68
C ASN A 333 4.62 -14.51 -9.09
N THR A 334 3.96 -13.39 -8.81
CA THR A 334 4.48 -12.04 -9.01
C THR A 334 4.86 -11.47 -7.66
N ALA A 335 5.95 -10.70 -7.53
CA ALA A 335 6.22 -10.01 -6.27
C ALA A 335 5.16 -8.91 -6.04
N PRO A 336 4.73 -8.67 -4.79
CA PRO A 336 3.82 -7.56 -4.49
C PRO A 336 4.40 -6.20 -4.84
N VAL A 337 3.55 -5.18 -4.90
CA VAL A 337 3.93 -3.77 -5.09
C VAL A 337 3.51 -3.00 -3.84
N ALA A 338 4.49 -2.41 -3.15
CA ALA A 338 4.27 -1.66 -1.92
C ALA A 338 4.23 -0.14 -2.17
N SER A 339 3.28 0.53 -1.51
CA SER A 339 3.02 1.97 -1.60
C SER A 339 3.54 2.69 -0.36
N SER A 340 3.88 3.98 -0.48
CA SER A 340 4.39 4.75 0.68
C SER A 340 3.27 5.42 1.46
N ASP A 341 3.37 5.42 2.79
CA ASP A 341 2.37 5.95 3.71
C ASP A 341 2.79 7.27 4.39
N SER A 342 1.78 7.99 4.89
CA SER A 342 1.98 9.18 5.73
C SER A 342 1.02 9.19 6.92
N TYR A 343 1.56 9.41 8.12
CA TYR A 343 0.80 9.54 9.37
C TYR A 343 1.28 10.74 10.19
N SER A 344 0.56 11.08 11.25
CA SER A 344 0.93 12.14 12.20
C SER A 344 0.54 11.81 13.63
N THR A 345 1.31 12.30 14.60
CA THR A 345 1.00 12.20 16.04
C THR A 345 1.48 13.44 16.78
N PRO A 346 0.89 13.83 17.91
CA PRO A 346 1.48 14.84 18.79
C PRO A 346 2.77 14.34 19.45
N GLN A 347 3.67 15.26 19.82
CA GLN A 347 4.89 14.95 20.58
C GLN A 347 4.54 14.18 21.86
N ASN A 348 5.44 13.29 22.28
CA ASN A 348 5.26 12.40 23.44
C ASN A 348 4.01 11.51 23.39
N THR A 349 3.28 11.44 22.26
CA THR A 349 2.08 10.62 22.09
C THR A 349 2.36 9.47 21.13
N ALA A 350 2.15 8.24 21.61
CA ALA A 350 2.31 7.05 20.78
C ALA A 350 1.22 6.95 19.71
N LEU A 351 1.63 6.80 18.47
CA LEU A 351 0.78 6.49 17.33
C LEU A 351 0.52 4.99 17.29
N SER A 352 -0.74 4.56 17.17
CA SER A 352 -1.10 3.15 16.98
C SER A 352 -2.06 3.02 15.80
N ILE A 353 -1.68 2.22 14.82
CA ILE A 353 -2.44 1.98 13.57
C ILE A 353 -2.82 0.50 13.51
N ALA A 354 -4.12 0.23 13.37
CA ALA A 354 -4.65 -1.12 13.25
C ALA A 354 -4.45 -1.72 11.84
N ALA A 355 -4.51 -3.04 11.74
CA ALA A 355 -4.41 -3.77 10.47
C ALA A 355 -5.53 -3.34 9.49
N PRO A 356 -5.27 -3.28 8.17
CA PRO A 356 -4.03 -3.68 7.48
C PRO A 356 -2.87 -2.69 7.61
N GLY A 357 -3.08 -1.52 8.24
CA GLY A 357 -2.05 -0.50 8.45
C GLY A 357 -1.30 -0.15 7.17
N VAL A 358 0.02 -0.38 7.16
CA VAL A 358 0.88 -0.11 6.00
C VAL A 358 0.51 -0.93 4.76
N LEU A 359 -0.08 -2.12 4.93
CA LEU A 359 -0.52 -2.95 3.80
C LEU A 359 -1.83 -2.46 3.16
N GLY A 360 -2.44 -1.39 3.67
CA GLY A 360 -3.77 -0.92 3.25
C GLY A 360 -3.85 -0.31 1.85
N ASN A 361 -2.71 0.08 1.28
CA ASN A 361 -2.55 0.66 -0.06
C ASN A 361 -1.61 -0.19 -0.95
N ASP A 362 -1.22 -1.37 -0.48
CA ASP A 362 -0.38 -2.33 -1.19
C ASP A 362 -1.23 -3.21 -2.10
N SER A 363 -0.59 -3.83 -3.09
CA SER A 363 -1.27 -4.68 -4.06
C SER A 363 -0.41 -5.86 -4.49
N ASP A 364 -1.07 -6.94 -4.86
CA ASP A 364 -0.45 -8.10 -5.48
C ASP A 364 -1.21 -8.50 -6.76
N ALA A 365 -0.48 -8.92 -7.79
CA ALA A 365 -1.06 -9.23 -9.09
C ALA A 365 -1.81 -10.58 -9.11
N ASN A 366 -1.46 -11.48 -8.19
CA ASN A 366 -2.06 -12.79 -8.00
C ASN A 366 -3.21 -12.74 -6.96
N ASN A 367 -3.32 -11.63 -6.21
CA ASN A 367 -4.17 -11.42 -5.04
C ASN A 367 -3.80 -12.32 -3.84
N ASP A 368 -2.52 -12.65 -3.71
CA ASP A 368 -2.00 -13.40 -2.57
C ASP A 368 -2.03 -12.56 -1.28
N ALA A 369 -2.12 -13.24 -0.13
CA ALA A 369 -2.29 -12.59 1.16
C ALA A 369 -0.99 -11.92 1.63
N LEU A 370 -1.03 -10.59 1.76
CA LEU A 370 0.15 -9.79 2.10
C LEU A 370 0.49 -9.78 3.59
N SER A 371 1.79 -9.68 3.86
CA SER A 371 2.38 -9.48 5.17
C SER A 371 3.49 -8.41 5.12
N ALA A 372 3.68 -7.67 6.21
CA ALA A 372 4.66 -6.59 6.29
C ALA A 372 6.00 -7.07 6.88
N ALA A 373 7.09 -6.80 6.17
CA ALA A 373 8.47 -7.02 6.62
C ALA A 373 9.19 -5.69 6.84
N LEU A 374 9.70 -5.46 8.06
CA LEU A 374 10.43 -4.23 8.40
C LEU A 374 11.82 -4.23 7.73
N ALA A 375 12.14 -3.17 6.99
CA ALA A 375 13.43 -3.01 6.31
C ALA A 375 14.37 -2.04 7.03
N SER A 376 13.85 -0.95 7.60
CA SER A 376 14.63 -0.04 8.47
C SER A 376 13.78 0.51 9.62
N ASN A 377 14.40 0.71 10.78
CA ASN A 377 13.77 1.42 11.90
C ASN A 377 13.75 2.94 11.68
N PRO A 378 12.85 3.67 12.35
CA PRO A 378 12.90 5.13 12.44
C PRO A 378 14.08 5.60 13.30
N ALA A 379 14.45 6.89 13.16
CA ALA A 379 15.63 7.46 13.82
C ALA A 379 15.29 8.15 15.15
N ASN A 380 14.06 8.67 15.29
CA ASN A 380 13.64 9.52 16.40
C ASN A 380 12.44 8.95 17.19
N GLY A 381 12.29 7.63 17.18
CA GLY A 381 11.29 6.93 18.00
C GLY A 381 11.47 5.41 18.00
N ALA A 382 10.68 4.72 18.81
CA ALA A 382 10.61 3.27 18.87
C ALA A 382 9.43 2.76 18.02
N LEU A 383 9.67 1.77 17.17
CA LEU A 383 8.66 1.15 16.30
C LEU A 383 8.44 -0.32 16.69
N GLN A 384 7.19 -0.74 16.68
CA GLN A 384 6.78 -2.13 16.60
C GLN A 384 5.85 -2.29 15.38
N LEU A 385 6.35 -2.89 14.29
CA LEU A 385 5.58 -3.29 13.12
C LEU A 385 5.23 -4.78 13.22
N ASN A 386 3.96 -5.11 13.03
CA ASN A 386 3.46 -6.49 13.02
C ASN A 386 3.29 -6.98 11.57
N ALA A 387 3.30 -8.30 11.38
CA ALA A 387 3.18 -8.91 10.05
C ALA A 387 1.83 -8.65 9.36
N ASP A 388 0.76 -8.31 10.10
CA ASP A 388 -0.55 -7.90 9.55
C ASP A 388 -0.60 -6.42 9.11
N GLY A 389 0.56 -5.74 9.10
CA GLY A 389 0.73 -4.34 8.73
C GLY A 389 0.30 -3.34 9.81
N SER A 390 -0.29 -3.79 10.92
CA SER A 390 -0.52 -2.95 12.09
C SER A 390 0.82 -2.53 12.73
N PHE A 391 0.88 -1.33 13.29
CA PHE A 391 2.09 -0.87 13.97
C PHE A 391 1.80 0.09 15.13
N THR A 392 2.78 0.21 16.02
CA THR A 392 2.83 1.26 17.04
C THR A 392 4.17 1.98 16.96
N TYR A 393 4.14 3.31 16.93
CA TYR A 393 5.32 4.18 16.92
C TYR A 393 5.26 5.16 18.09
N THR A 394 6.31 5.17 18.91
CA THR A 394 6.45 6.07 20.05
C THR A 394 7.60 7.05 19.76
N PRO A 395 7.34 8.36 19.56
CA PRO A 395 8.39 9.35 19.41
C PRO A 395 9.34 9.36 20.61
N ASN A 396 10.61 9.72 20.38
CA ASN A 396 11.53 10.05 21.45
C ASN A 396 11.01 11.25 22.25
N SER A 397 11.28 11.29 23.55
CA SER A 397 10.82 12.36 24.44
C SER A 397 11.25 13.73 23.93
N GLY A 398 10.28 14.62 23.68
CA GLY A 398 10.50 15.98 23.17
C GLY A 398 10.84 16.08 21.67
N PHE A 399 10.76 14.99 20.90
CA PHE A 399 10.97 15.07 19.45
C PHE A 399 9.78 15.74 18.75
N VAL A 400 10.10 16.69 17.86
CA VAL A 400 9.18 17.36 16.94
C VAL A 400 9.83 17.37 15.55
N GLY A 401 9.06 17.09 14.51
CA GLY A 401 9.54 17.02 13.12
C GLY A 401 9.13 15.71 12.44
N THR A 402 9.75 15.44 11.29
CA THR A 402 9.48 14.22 10.50
C THR A 402 10.43 13.10 10.88
N ASP A 403 9.87 11.92 11.13
CA ASP A 403 10.59 10.65 11.26
C ASP A 403 10.10 9.67 10.19
N SER A 404 10.87 8.63 9.88
CA SER A 404 10.51 7.70 8.80
C SER A 404 11.10 6.32 8.99
N PHE A 405 10.31 5.29 8.69
CA PHE A 405 10.77 3.90 8.61
C PHE A 405 10.46 3.32 7.23
N THR A 406 11.09 2.19 6.88
CA THR A 406 10.86 1.54 5.58
C THR A 406 10.48 0.08 5.75
N TYR A 407 9.62 -0.43 4.87
CA TYR A 407 9.13 -1.80 4.88
C TYR A 407 9.03 -2.36 3.45
N GLN A 408 8.77 -3.66 3.37
CA GLN A 408 8.38 -4.36 2.14
C GLN A 408 7.15 -5.22 2.45
N ALA A 409 6.14 -5.19 1.58
CA ALA A 409 5.10 -6.22 1.53
C ALA A 409 5.67 -7.54 1.01
N SER A 410 5.09 -8.65 1.48
CA SER A 410 5.48 -10.03 1.21
C SER A 410 4.24 -10.92 1.03
N ASP A 411 4.20 -11.70 -0.05
CA ASP A 411 3.20 -12.75 -0.35
C ASP A 411 3.54 -14.12 0.31
N ASN A 412 4.61 -14.16 1.14
CA ASN A 412 5.27 -15.35 1.71
C ASN A 412 6.24 -16.11 0.78
N ALA A 413 6.47 -15.62 -0.45
CA ALA A 413 7.42 -16.17 -1.42
C ALA A 413 8.45 -15.13 -1.92
N LEU A 414 8.02 -13.89 -2.18
CA LEU A 414 8.79 -12.78 -2.72
C LEU A 414 8.55 -11.50 -1.90
N LEU A 415 9.54 -10.60 -1.96
CA LEU A 415 9.44 -9.25 -1.39
C LEU A 415 9.21 -8.22 -2.49
N SER A 416 8.36 -7.25 -2.18
CA SER A 416 8.07 -6.07 -3.00
C SER A 416 9.23 -5.07 -3.08
N ASN A 417 9.02 -3.97 -3.80
CA ASN A 417 9.86 -2.77 -3.67
C ASN A 417 9.87 -2.23 -2.23
N LEU A 418 10.90 -1.46 -1.89
CA LEU A 418 10.92 -0.71 -0.63
C LEU A 418 9.83 0.36 -0.64
N ALA A 419 9.06 0.45 0.44
CA ALA A 419 8.10 1.51 0.71
C ALA A 419 8.51 2.31 1.97
N THR A 420 8.22 3.61 1.98
CA THR A 420 8.56 4.52 3.10
C THR A 420 7.31 4.93 3.84
N VAL A 421 7.31 4.81 5.16
CA VAL A 421 6.29 5.37 6.04
C VAL A 421 6.83 6.64 6.66
N THR A 422 6.20 7.78 6.37
CA THR A 422 6.58 9.08 6.93
C THR A 422 5.66 9.44 8.10
N ILE A 423 6.22 9.79 9.25
CA ILE A 423 5.47 10.18 10.45
C ILE A 423 5.82 11.63 10.80
N SER A 424 4.83 12.50 10.78
CA SER A 424 4.97 13.90 11.22
C SER A 424 4.61 14.03 12.70
N VAL A 425 5.62 14.27 13.54
CA VAL A 425 5.44 14.51 14.98
C VAL A 425 5.25 16.01 15.21
N THR A 426 4.05 16.39 15.61
CA THR A 426 3.64 17.79 15.82
C THR A 426 3.89 18.24 17.26
N SER A 427 4.30 19.48 17.47
CA SER A 427 4.39 20.04 18.83
C SER A 427 3.02 20.05 19.51
N VAL A 428 3.02 19.93 20.84
CA VAL A 428 1.85 20.22 21.68
C VAL A 428 2.08 21.60 22.31
N ASN A 429 1.11 22.48 22.20
CA ASN A 429 1.12 23.83 22.76
C ASN A 429 1.13 23.73 24.30
N ALA A 430 2.17 24.27 24.95
CA ALA A 430 2.19 24.50 26.40
C ALA A 430 1.47 25.82 26.72
N ALA A 431 1.17 26.09 28.00
CA ALA A 431 0.80 27.44 28.42
C ALA A 431 2.08 28.21 28.78
N PRO A 432 2.16 29.52 28.52
CA PRO A 432 3.27 30.35 28.99
C PRO A 432 3.39 30.35 30.51
N VAL A 433 4.57 30.72 31.01
CA VAL A 433 4.86 30.94 32.44
C VAL A 433 5.25 32.41 32.60
N ALA A 434 4.46 33.13 33.40
CA ALA A 434 4.65 34.55 33.64
C ALA A 434 5.37 34.83 34.97
N SER A 435 6.25 35.82 34.98
CA SER A 435 7.09 36.23 36.11
C SER A 435 6.65 37.59 36.66
N SER A 436 6.81 37.81 37.96
CA SER A 436 6.45 39.09 38.59
C SER A 436 7.54 40.14 38.42
N ASP A 437 7.14 41.39 38.24
CA ASP A 437 8.01 42.54 37.98
C ASP A 437 7.98 43.56 39.12
N SER A 438 9.01 44.39 39.17
CA SER A 438 9.10 45.53 40.08
C SER A 438 9.69 46.75 39.38
N TYR A 439 9.05 47.91 39.52
CA TYR A 439 9.52 49.20 39.01
C TYR A 439 9.39 50.29 40.07
N SER A 440 9.97 51.47 39.80
CA SER A 440 9.77 52.67 40.62
C SER A 440 9.64 53.92 39.75
N THR A 441 9.04 54.97 40.31
CA THR A 441 8.93 56.30 39.69
C THR A 441 8.76 57.36 40.78
N PRO A 442 9.20 58.61 40.59
CA PRO A 442 8.84 59.68 41.50
C PRO A 442 7.32 59.95 41.50
N GLN A 443 6.84 60.50 42.61
CA GLN A 443 5.50 61.08 42.78
C GLN A 443 5.19 62.03 41.63
N ASN A 444 3.93 62.05 41.19
CA ASN A 444 3.43 62.87 40.07
C ASN A 444 4.15 62.62 38.71
N THR A 445 5.10 61.68 38.61
CA THR A 445 5.82 61.34 37.38
C THR A 445 5.25 60.07 36.75
N ALA A 446 4.94 60.13 35.45
CA ALA A 446 4.47 58.98 34.70
C ALA A 446 5.62 58.00 34.37
N LEU A 447 5.47 56.75 34.79
CA LEU A 447 6.37 55.65 34.43
C LEU A 447 6.00 55.13 33.04
N SER A 448 6.96 55.03 32.12
CA SER A 448 6.76 54.47 30.79
C SER A 448 7.81 53.40 30.49
N ILE A 449 7.36 52.15 30.33
CA ILE A 449 8.21 50.99 30.04
C ILE A 449 7.97 50.51 28.61
N ALA A 450 9.04 50.44 27.82
CA ALA A 450 9.01 49.97 26.43
C ALA A 450 8.92 48.44 26.34
N ALA A 451 8.45 47.93 25.19
CA ALA A 451 8.35 46.49 24.92
C ALA A 451 9.74 45.81 24.99
N PRO A 452 9.86 44.57 25.48
CA PRO A 452 8.77 43.66 25.88
C PRO A 452 8.13 43.98 27.25
N GLY A 453 8.64 44.96 27.99
CA GLY A 453 8.12 45.38 29.30
C GLY A 453 7.90 44.20 30.24
N VAL A 454 6.66 43.98 30.67
CA VAL A 454 6.30 42.88 31.58
C VAL A 454 6.61 41.49 31.00
N LEU A 455 6.57 41.33 29.67
CA LEU A 455 6.90 40.04 29.02
C LEU A 455 8.41 39.76 28.96
N GLY A 456 9.26 40.64 29.49
CA GLY A 456 10.72 40.55 29.36
C GLY A 456 11.38 39.41 30.16
N ASN A 457 10.69 38.90 31.17
CA ASN A 457 11.10 37.79 32.03
C ASN A 457 10.15 36.57 31.95
N ASP A 458 9.21 36.61 31.00
CA ASP A 458 8.27 35.54 30.73
C ASP A 458 8.86 34.49 29.79
N SER A 459 8.28 33.30 29.79
CA SER A 459 8.74 32.20 28.94
C SER A 459 7.59 31.33 28.46
N ASP A 460 7.79 30.67 27.33
CA ASP A 460 6.93 29.62 26.83
C ASP A 460 7.78 28.42 26.36
N ALA A 461 7.29 27.20 26.59
CA ALA A 461 8.04 25.98 26.32
C ALA A 461 8.16 25.66 24.82
N ASN A 462 7.27 26.22 23.99
CA ASN A 462 7.28 26.11 22.54
C ASN A 462 8.04 27.28 21.89
N ASN A 463 8.37 28.32 22.66
CA ASN A 463 8.87 29.64 22.22
C ASN A 463 7.86 30.39 21.35
N ASP A 464 6.56 30.20 21.60
CA ASP A 464 5.50 30.95 20.92
C ASP A 464 5.50 32.44 21.34
N ALA A 465 5.06 33.30 20.42
CA ALA A 465 5.16 34.74 20.60
C ALA A 465 4.14 35.27 21.64
N LEU A 466 4.67 35.78 22.76
CA LEU A 466 3.86 36.20 23.90
C LEU A 466 3.16 37.55 23.72
N ARG A 467 2.03 37.70 24.40
CA ARG A 467 1.26 38.93 24.57
C ARG A 467 0.82 39.12 26.01
N ALA A 468 0.81 40.36 26.48
CA ALA A 468 0.33 40.69 27.81
C ALA A 468 -1.21 40.86 27.82
N VAL A 469 -1.87 40.24 28.80
CA VAL A 469 -3.31 40.33 29.04
C VAL A 469 -3.52 40.86 30.45
N LEU A 470 -4.12 42.05 30.56
CA LEU A 470 -4.39 42.68 31.85
C LEU A 470 -5.44 41.89 32.65
N ALA A 471 -5.15 41.58 33.90
CA ALA A 471 -6.04 40.84 34.80
C ALA A 471 -6.65 41.73 35.90
N SER A 472 -5.89 42.68 36.44
CA SER A 472 -6.40 43.72 37.36
C SER A 472 -5.70 45.06 37.14
N ASN A 473 -6.42 46.16 37.35
CA ASN A 473 -5.84 47.51 37.38
C ASN A 473 -5.13 47.79 38.73
N PRO A 474 -4.21 48.78 38.75
CA PRO A 474 -3.72 49.38 39.99
C PRO A 474 -4.80 50.17 40.73
N ALA A 475 -4.54 50.48 42.01
CA ALA A 475 -5.51 51.13 42.90
C ALA A 475 -5.29 52.65 43.05
N ASN A 476 -4.05 53.09 42.93
CA ASN A 476 -3.57 54.45 43.20
C ASN A 476 -2.92 55.11 41.96
N GLY A 477 -3.30 54.67 40.76
CA GLY A 477 -2.90 55.31 39.51
C GLY A 477 -3.66 54.80 38.29
N ALA A 478 -3.43 55.42 37.14
CA ALA A 478 -3.97 55.02 35.85
C ALA A 478 -2.94 54.17 35.07
N LEU A 479 -3.39 53.05 34.48
CA LEU A 479 -2.56 52.14 33.70
C LEU A 479 -3.05 52.02 32.25
N GLN A 480 -2.11 52.07 31.32
CA GLN A 480 -2.28 51.59 29.95
C GLN A 480 -1.26 50.48 29.68
N LEU A 481 -1.70 49.23 29.69
CA LEU A 481 -0.89 48.06 29.29
C LEU A 481 -1.20 47.69 27.83
N ASN A 482 -0.17 47.61 27.00
CA ASN A 482 -0.27 47.18 25.60
C ASN A 482 0.00 45.68 25.47
N ALA A 483 -0.52 45.07 24.41
CA ALA A 483 -0.39 43.63 24.17
C ALA A 483 1.04 43.16 23.82
N ASP A 484 1.99 44.07 23.60
CA ASP A 484 3.42 43.78 23.44
C ASP A 484 4.20 43.85 24.77
N GLY A 485 3.48 44.02 25.89
CA GLY A 485 4.02 44.10 27.24
C GLY A 485 4.56 45.48 27.64
N SER A 486 4.64 46.44 26.70
CA SER A 486 4.89 47.84 27.04
C SER A 486 3.74 48.43 27.85
N PHE A 487 4.03 49.35 28.77
CA PHE A 487 2.98 50.02 29.53
C PHE A 487 3.35 51.44 29.96
N THR A 488 2.33 52.23 30.23
CA THR A 488 2.45 53.53 30.92
C THR A 488 1.60 53.50 32.18
N TYR A 489 2.18 53.90 33.31
CA TYR A 489 1.52 54.04 34.59
C TYR A 489 1.68 55.48 35.09
N THR A 490 0.58 56.13 35.45
CA THR A 490 0.57 57.48 36.04
C THR A 490 0.02 57.38 37.46
N PRO A 491 0.82 57.67 38.51
CA PRO A 491 0.31 57.75 39.87
C PRO A 491 -0.84 58.75 39.99
N ASN A 492 -1.76 58.52 40.92
CA ASN A 492 -2.70 59.56 41.35
C ASN A 492 -1.91 60.73 41.95
N SER A 493 -2.38 61.96 41.73
CA SER A 493 -1.76 63.17 42.27
C SER A 493 -1.53 63.04 43.78
N GLY A 494 -0.30 63.30 44.23
CA GLY A 494 0.09 63.21 45.63
C GLY A 494 0.37 61.80 46.15
N PHE A 495 0.14 60.72 45.39
CA PHE A 495 0.37 59.35 45.90
C PHE A 495 1.86 59.01 46.07
N VAL A 496 2.23 58.62 47.30
CA VAL A 496 3.52 58.02 47.65
C VAL A 496 3.26 56.64 48.30
N GLY A 497 4.09 55.65 47.98
CA GLY A 497 3.95 54.28 48.47
C GLY A 497 3.93 53.23 47.34
N THR A 498 3.48 52.02 47.66
CA THR A 498 3.44 50.91 46.69
C THR A 498 2.05 50.76 46.07
N ASP A 499 2.02 50.59 44.75
CA ASP A 499 0.85 50.16 43.99
C ASP A 499 1.17 48.89 43.20
N SER A 500 0.15 48.18 42.72
CA SER A 500 0.37 46.96 41.95
C SER A 500 -0.78 46.63 41.00
N PHE A 501 -0.43 46.03 39.86
CA PHE A 501 -1.40 45.48 38.92
C PHE A 501 -1.04 44.02 38.60
N THR A 502 -1.98 43.26 38.03
CA THR A 502 -1.73 41.86 37.66
C THR A 502 -2.03 41.59 36.20
N TYR A 503 -1.28 40.68 35.60
CA TYR A 503 -1.40 40.29 34.21
C TYR A 503 -1.17 38.78 34.01
N GLN A 504 -1.48 38.30 32.81
CA GLN A 504 -1.12 36.98 32.31
C GLN A 504 -0.46 37.12 30.93
N ALA A 505 0.53 36.29 30.63
CA ALA A 505 1.05 36.10 29.29
C ALA A 505 0.15 35.16 28.48
N SER A 506 0.07 35.38 27.18
CA SER A 506 -0.64 34.53 26.22
C SER A 506 0.17 34.32 24.95
N ASP A 507 0.20 33.06 24.51
CA ASP A 507 0.68 32.57 23.20
C ASP A 507 -0.40 32.68 22.09
N ASN A 508 -1.55 33.31 22.38
CA ASN A 508 -2.77 33.37 21.56
C ASN A 508 -3.64 32.08 21.57
N ALA A 509 -3.32 31.07 22.39
CA ALA A 509 -4.08 29.83 22.57
C ALA A 509 -4.47 29.57 24.04
N LEU A 510 -3.55 29.80 24.97
CA LEU A 510 -3.65 29.61 26.41
C LEU A 510 -3.24 30.89 27.17
N LEU A 511 -3.44 30.87 28.49
CA LEU A 511 -3.02 31.91 29.43
C LEU A 511 -2.08 31.31 30.47
N SER A 512 -1.10 32.09 30.91
CA SER A 512 -0.15 31.73 31.96
C SER A 512 -0.77 31.67 33.36
N ASN A 513 0.06 31.36 34.36
CA ASN A 513 -0.21 31.79 35.74
C ASN A 513 -0.37 33.32 35.82
N LEU A 514 -1.03 33.80 36.87
CA LEU A 514 -1.07 35.23 37.19
C LEU A 514 0.32 35.70 37.64
N ALA A 515 0.73 36.87 37.18
CA ALA A 515 1.92 37.59 37.61
C ALA A 515 1.54 38.99 38.14
N THR A 516 2.33 39.50 39.09
CA THR A 516 2.12 40.81 39.71
C THR A 516 3.22 41.78 39.30
N VAL A 517 2.85 42.98 38.88
CA VAL A 517 3.78 44.10 38.70
C VAL A 517 3.63 45.00 39.92
N THR A 518 4.72 45.23 40.64
CA THR A 518 4.76 46.14 41.79
C THR A 518 5.44 47.46 41.38
N ILE A 519 4.85 48.59 41.74
CA ILE A 519 5.40 49.92 41.44
C ILE A 519 5.57 50.68 42.76
N SER A 520 6.80 51.05 43.08
CA SER A 520 7.12 51.92 44.22
C SER A 520 7.15 53.38 43.76
N VAL A 521 6.19 54.17 44.21
CA VAL A 521 6.15 55.62 43.98
C VAL A 521 6.86 56.32 45.13
N THR A 522 7.99 56.97 44.83
CA THR A 522 8.84 57.66 45.83
C THR A 522 8.53 59.15 45.87
N ALA A 523 8.66 59.80 47.03
CA ALA A 523 8.58 61.26 47.10
C ALA A 523 9.60 61.93 46.15
N SER A 524 9.27 63.13 45.66
CA SER A 524 10.21 63.99 44.92
C SER A 524 10.75 65.03 45.90
N ILE A 525 12.07 65.12 46.02
CA ILE A 525 12.75 66.11 46.86
C ILE A 525 13.29 67.21 45.92
N PRO A 526 13.04 68.49 46.18
CA PRO A 526 13.65 69.63 45.47
C PRO A 526 15.18 69.54 45.45
N ALA A 527 15.83 70.13 44.45
CA ALA A 527 17.29 70.17 44.37
C ALA A 527 17.89 71.14 45.40
N GLU A 528 17.09 72.13 45.78
CA GLU A 528 17.31 73.23 46.70
C GLU A 528 17.60 72.72 48.12
N CYS A 529 16.93 71.64 48.56
CA CYS A 529 17.20 70.93 49.82
C CYS A 529 18.61 70.31 49.90
N GLY A 530 19.34 70.26 48.78
CA GLY A 530 20.69 69.71 48.71
C GLY A 530 20.74 68.20 48.50
N ALA A 531 21.79 67.75 47.81
CA ALA A 531 21.96 66.36 47.38
C ALA A 531 22.15 65.32 48.52
N ASN A 532 22.28 65.78 49.77
CA ASN A 532 22.43 64.95 50.96
C ASN A 532 21.19 64.93 51.86
N PHE A 533 20.12 65.65 51.51
CA PHE A 533 18.88 65.69 52.30
C PHE A 533 18.30 64.28 52.51
N VAL A 534 17.98 63.94 53.75
CA VAL A 534 17.39 62.64 54.10
C VAL A 534 15.98 62.89 54.63
N LEU A 535 14.99 62.79 53.74
CA LEU A 535 13.58 62.86 54.11
C LEU A 535 13.25 61.79 55.18
N THR A 536 12.98 62.22 56.41
CA THR A 536 12.55 61.34 57.51
C THR A 536 11.11 61.59 57.96
N GLY A 537 10.57 62.79 57.69
CA GLY A 537 9.16 63.14 57.80
C GLY A 537 8.39 62.91 56.51
N GLN A 538 7.81 63.98 55.97
CA GLN A 538 6.83 64.01 54.89
C GLN A 538 7.14 65.10 53.86
N VAL A 539 6.41 65.07 52.74
CA VAL A 539 6.45 66.14 51.74
C VAL A 539 5.09 66.82 51.71
N PHE A 540 5.05 68.08 52.08
CA PHE A 540 3.89 68.95 52.02
C PHE A 540 4.01 69.86 50.80
N ILE A 541 2.87 70.06 50.11
CA ILE A 541 2.78 70.95 48.95
C ILE A 541 1.51 71.78 49.13
N GLY A 542 1.68 73.11 49.13
CA GLY A 542 0.58 74.07 49.23
C GLY A 542 -0.31 74.10 47.98
N THR A 543 -1.31 74.97 48.00
CA THR A 543 -2.15 75.30 46.84
C THR A 543 -1.88 76.74 46.39
N GLU A 544 -2.41 77.18 45.23
CA GLU A 544 -2.31 78.59 44.77
C GLU A 544 -3.17 79.56 45.63
N ARG A 545 -3.15 79.42 46.96
CA ARG A 545 -3.95 80.13 47.95
C ARG A 545 -3.27 80.06 49.30
N TYR A 546 -3.59 81.00 50.19
CA TYR A 546 -3.19 80.92 51.59
C TYR A 546 -3.60 79.59 52.23
N ASP A 547 -2.57 78.87 52.68
CA ASP A 547 -2.60 77.61 53.42
C ASP A 547 -1.65 77.75 54.63
N GLU A 548 -2.06 77.18 55.77
CA GLU A 548 -1.26 77.07 57.00
C GLU A 548 -0.70 75.63 57.01
N ILE A 549 0.62 75.46 56.86
CA ILE A 549 1.27 74.16 56.69
C ILE A 549 2.20 73.89 57.86
N HIS A 550 1.98 72.76 58.53
CA HIS A 550 2.84 72.27 59.61
C HIS A 550 3.48 70.94 59.22
N GLY A 551 4.80 70.89 59.36
CA GLY A 551 5.63 69.69 59.32
C GLY A 551 5.46 68.80 60.56
N THR A 552 6.50 68.04 60.84
CA THR A 552 6.57 66.98 61.85
C THR A 552 7.88 67.07 62.64
N ASP A 553 8.12 66.15 63.58
CA ASP A 553 9.37 66.11 64.36
C ASP A 553 10.54 65.44 63.58
N GLY A 554 10.61 65.57 62.25
CA GLY A 554 11.79 65.12 61.50
C GLY A 554 11.79 65.46 60.01
N ASN A 555 12.95 65.92 59.50
CA ASN A 555 13.31 66.25 58.11
C ASN A 555 12.15 66.16 57.09
N ASP A 556 11.38 67.23 57.01
CA ASP A 556 10.26 67.49 56.13
C ASP A 556 10.67 68.31 54.90
N VAL A 557 9.89 68.20 53.83
CA VAL A 557 9.98 69.10 52.66
C VAL A 557 8.66 69.83 52.53
N ILE A 558 8.67 71.14 52.63
CA ILE A 558 7.49 72.00 52.54
C ILE A 558 7.64 72.90 51.31
N ILE A 559 6.66 72.85 50.40
CA ILE A 559 6.69 73.60 49.14
C ILE A 559 5.41 74.43 49.03
N GLY A 560 5.49 75.72 49.29
CA GLY A 560 4.50 76.68 48.85
C GLY A 560 4.56 76.89 47.33
N LEU A 561 3.49 77.48 46.79
CA LEU A 561 3.30 77.79 45.37
C LEU A 561 3.04 79.30 45.22
N GLY A 562 2.22 79.75 44.27
CA GLY A 562 1.92 81.18 44.09
C GLY A 562 0.82 81.74 45.00
N GLY A 563 1.10 81.90 46.29
CA GLY A 563 0.21 82.52 47.28
C GLY A 563 0.96 82.73 48.60
N SER A 564 0.48 83.61 49.48
CA SER A 564 1.05 83.81 50.82
C SER A 564 0.72 82.65 51.77
N TYR A 565 1.67 82.11 52.52
CA TYR A 565 1.52 80.99 53.45
C TYR A 565 2.03 81.31 54.87
N ASP A 566 1.64 80.46 55.83
CA ASP A 566 2.36 80.28 57.09
C ASP A 566 2.95 78.86 57.09
N LEU A 567 4.27 78.73 57.01
CA LEU A 567 5.00 77.46 56.83
C LEU A 567 5.85 77.16 58.07
N TYR A 568 5.66 75.99 58.68
CA TYR A 568 6.36 75.58 59.91
C TYR A 568 6.99 74.19 59.73
N GLY A 569 8.32 74.09 59.85
CA GLY A 569 9.04 72.81 59.89
C GLY A 569 8.77 72.05 61.19
N HIS A 570 9.02 72.73 62.32
CA HIS A 570 9.02 72.30 63.72
C HIS A 570 10.33 71.67 64.20
N GLY A 571 10.83 70.60 63.58
CA GLY A 571 12.13 70.08 63.99
C GLY A 571 12.64 68.86 63.25
N GLY A 572 13.97 68.70 63.27
CA GLY A 572 14.73 67.95 62.28
C GLY A 572 15.25 68.90 61.20
N ASP A 573 16.21 68.45 60.38
CA ASP A 573 16.78 69.31 59.34
C ASP A 573 15.79 69.41 58.17
N ASP A 574 15.04 70.51 58.11
CA ASP A 574 13.90 70.73 57.22
C ASP A 574 14.28 71.52 55.95
N CYS A 575 13.46 71.41 54.91
CA CYS A 575 13.62 72.14 53.66
C CYS A 575 12.31 72.83 53.27
N ILE A 576 12.27 74.15 53.36
CA ILE A 576 11.08 74.96 53.12
C ILE A 576 11.32 75.91 51.94
N LEU A 577 10.38 75.89 50.99
CA LEU A 577 10.35 76.77 49.84
C LEU A 577 9.01 77.53 49.88
N GLY A 578 9.05 78.85 50.03
CA GLY A 578 7.87 79.74 50.02
C GLY A 578 7.19 79.78 48.65
N GLY A 579 7.82 80.44 47.67
CA GLY A 579 7.41 80.38 46.27
C GLY A 579 7.16 81.76 45.67
N GLN A 580 5.88 82.15 45.52
CA GLN A 580 5.55 83.53 45.15
C GLN A 580 4.49 84.08 46.09
N GLY A 581 4.75 85.24 46.67
CA GLY A 581 3.83 85.96 47.53
C GLY A 581 4.25 85.91 48.99
N LEU A 582 3.92 86.98 49.73
CA LEU A 582 4.39 87.23 51.10
C LEU A 582 4.21 86.02 52.03
N ASP A 583 5.30 85.35 52.39
CA ASP A 583 5.33 84.13 53.17
C ASP A 583 5.94 84.34 54.57
N ASN A 584 5.36 83.66 55.57
CA ASN A 584 5.95 83.55 56.90
C ASN A 584 6.54 82.14 57.04
N ILE A 585 7.87 82.04 57.09
CA ILE A 585 8.60 80.77 57.07
C ILE A 585 9.31 80.56 58.40
N TYR A 586 9.06 79.41 59.03
CA TYR A 586 9.65 79.04 60.32
C TYR A 586 10.28 77.65 60.21
N GLY A 587 11.59 77.54 60.40
CA GLY A 587 12.33 76.27 60.50
C GLY A 587 11.95 75.51 61.77
N GLY A 588 12.65 75.79 62.87
CA GLY A 588 12.38 75.25 64.20
C GLY A 588 13.65 74.75 64.90
N ASP A 589 13.59 73.54 65.46
CA ASP A 589 14.75 72.85 66.03
C ASP A 589 15.45 72.01 64.94
N GLY A 590 16.45 72.53 64.24
CA GLY A 590 16.91 71.92 62.98
C GLY A 590 18.32 72.30 62.50
N SER A 591 18.54 72.17 61.20
CA SER A 591 19.68 72.72 60.47
C SER A 591 19.15 72.96 59.07
N ASP A 592 18.30 73.98 59.01
CA ASP A 592 17.22 74.07 58.05
C ASP A 592 17.65 74.82 56.80
N VAL A 593 16.96 74.58 55.68
CA VAL A 593 17.19 75.29 54.43
C VAL A 593 15.89 75.97 54.00
N LEU A 594 15.85 77.29 54.14
CA LEU A 594 14.65 78.11 54.02
C LEU A 594 14.81 79.08 52.85
N PHE A 595 13.88 79.08 51.91
CA PHE A 595 13.85 79.97 50.75
C PHE A 595 12.53 80.71 50.67
N GLY A 596 12.54 82.05 50.64
CA GLY A 596 11.36 82.86 50.28
C GLY A 596 11.02 82.72 48.80
N GLN A 597 11.87 83.34 47.97
CA GLN A 597 11.94 83.39 46.49
C GLN A 597 11.45 84.69 45.83
N GLU A 598 10.14 84.89 45.65
CA GLU A 598 9.57 86.09 45.00
C GLU A 598 8.53 86.75 45.91
N ASP A 599 8.50 88.10 45.93
CA ASP A 599 7.82 88.94 46.91
C ASP A 599 8.49 88.96 48.31
N ARG A 600 8.05 89.88 49.16
CA ARG A 600 8.62 90.17 50.49
C ARG A 600 8.22 89.15 51.57
N ASP A 601 9.20 88.47 52.14
CA ASP A 601 9.00 87.37 53.07
C ASP A 601 9.58 87.65 54.48
N ASP A 602 8.97 87.01 55.49
CA ASP A 602 9.43 87.02 56.90
C ASP A 602 9.91 85.58 57.25
N ILE A 603 11.22 85.36 57.37
CA ILE A 603 11.88 84.05 57.53
C ILE A 603 12.61 83.95 58.88
N GLU A 604 12.34 82.89 59.64
CA GLU A 604 12.97 82.57 60.94
C GLU A 604 13.54 81.14 60.93
N GLY A 605 14.85 80.99 61.15
CA GLY A 605 15.57 79.72 61.24
C GLY A 605 15.16 78.96 62.49
N GLY A 606 15.63 79.43 63.65
CA GLY A 606 15.23 78.94 64.97
C GLY A 606 16.41 78.52 65.83
N ALA A 607 16.71 77.22 65.88
CA ALA A 607 17.79 76.67 66.68
C ALA A 607 18.51 75.57 65.90
N GLY A 608 19.69 75.89 65.36
CA GLY A 608 20.32 75.03 64.37
C GLY A 608 21.63 75.55 63.79
N ALA A 609 21.82 75.32 62.50
CA ALA A 609 22.88 75.90 61.70
C ALA A 609 22.26 76.09 60.33
N ASP A 610 21.47 77.15 60.24
CA ASP A 610 20.41 77.30 59.27
C ASP A 610 20.89 78.08 58.05
N ALA A 611 20.24 77.85 56.91
CA ALA A 611 20.57 78.46 55.63
C ALA A 611 19.33 79.17 55.08
N LEU A 612 19.24 80.47 55.32
CA LEU A 612 18.12 81.33 54.96
C LEU A 612 18.45 82.13 53.70
N TYR A 613 17.51 82.14 52.77
CA TYR A 613 17.58 82.90 51.52
C TYR A 613 16.26 83.65 51.36
N GLY A 614 16.30 84.97 51.32
CA GLY A 614 15.15 85.82 51.01
C GLY A 614 14.72 85.60 49.57
N GLY A 615 15.33 86.34 48.64
CA GLY A 615 15.13 86.14 47.20
C GLY A 615 15.16 87.45 46.44
N ASP A 616 14.08 87.73 45.70
CA ASP A 616 13.77 89.02 45.11
C ASP A 616 12.81 89.79 46.04
N GLU A 617 12.87 91.13 46.03
CA GLU A 617 12.14 92.03 46.94
C GLU A 617 12.71 92.09 48.38
N ALA A 618 12.04 92.80 49.31
CA ALA A 618 12.67 93.41 50.49
C ALA A 618 12.38 92.66 51.80
N ASP A 619 13.26 91.73 52.19
CA ASP A 619 12.95 90.65 53.13
C ASP A 619 13.32 90.90 54.60
N PHE A 620 12.80 90.06 55.48
CA PHE A 620 13.19 89.98 56.89
C PHE A 620 13.67 88.56 57.22
N LEU A 621 14.96 88.42 57.54
CA LEU A 621 15.59 87.14 57.87
C LEU A 621 16.14 87.16 59.30
N LEU A 622 15.85 86.09 60.05
CA LEU A 622 16.26 85.90 61.44
C LEU A 622 16.86 84.50 61.58
N GLY A 623 18.16 84.40 61.87
CA GLY A 623 18.89 83.14 62.09
C GLY A 623 18.40 82.43 63.34
N GLY A 624 19.01 82.71 64.49
CA GLY A 624 18.56 82.14 65.77
C GLY A 624 19.66 81.74 66.75
N GLU A 625 19.58 80.49 67.22
CA GLU A 625 20.63 79.86 68.02
C GLU A 625 21.48 78.93 67.15
N GLY A 626 22.67 79.37 66.77
CA GLY A 626 23.70 78.57 66.11
C GLY A 626 24.38 79.32 64.96
N ASN A 627 25.20 78.61 64.18
CA ASN A 627 26.06 79.24 63.17
C ASN A 627 25.35 79.28 61.81
N ASP A 628 24.70 80.39 61.52
CA ASP A 628 23.75 80.52 60.43
C ASP A 628 24.35 81.17 59.19
N ARG A 629 23.71 80.93 58.04
CA ARG A 629 23.99 81.62 56.77
C ARG A 629 22.71 82.31 56.28
N LEU A 630 22.72 83.63 56.27
CA LEU A 630 21.63 84.46 55.78
C LEU A 630 22.05 85.12 54.46
N SER A 631 21.14 85.17 53.49
CA SER A 631 21.28 85.85 52.21
C SER A 631 19.99 86.61 51.92
N GLY A 632 20.04 87.94 51.81
CA GLY A 632 18.88 88.77 51.48
C GLY A 632 18.48 88.53 50.04
N GLY A 633 19.34 88.96 49.12
CA GLY A 633 19.26 88.64 47.70
C GLY A 633 19.20 89.90 46.84
N GLY A 634 18.00 90.33 46.46
CA GLY A 634 17.77 91.50 45.63
C GLY A 634 16.61 92.35 46.15
N GLY A 635 16.90 93.27 47.07
CA GLY A 635 15.89 93.83 47.96
C GLY A 635 16.24 95.18 48.59
N SER A 636 15.99 95.26 49.89
CA SER A 636 16.34 96.34 50.81
C SER A 636 16.09 95.79 52.21
N ASP A 637 16.99 94.93 52.64
CA ASP A 637 16.66 93.80 53.51
C ASP A 637 17.01 94.05 54.98
N CYS A 638 16.53 93.16 55.84
CA CYS A 638 16.72 93.20 57.29
C CYS A 638 17.16 91.82 57.78
N LEU A 639 18.47 91.63 57.99
CA LEU A 639 19.06 90.34 58.35
C LEU A 639 19.63 90.38 59.77
N PHE A 640 19.35 89.35 60.56
CA PHE A 640 19.79 89.22 61.95
C PHE A 640 20.29 87.80 62.22
N GLY A 641 21.59 87.60 62.48
CA GLY A 641 22.17 86.29 62.83
C GLY A 641 21.71 85.80 64.20
N GLN A 642 21.87 86.65 65.22
CA GLN A 642 21.68 86.40 66.66
C GLN A 642 22.85 85.69 67.37
N ASN A 643 22.75 84.40 67.69
CA ASN A 643 23.71 83.72 68.58
C ASN A 643 24.54 82.66 67.83
N GLY A 644 25.64 83.04 67.18
CA GLY A 644 26.50 82.13 66.43
C GLY A 644 27.79 82.78 65.94
N ASP A 645 28.66 82.01 65.26
CA ASP A 645 29.57 82.66 64.30
C ASP A 645 28.87 82.63 62.93
N ASP A 646 28.19 83.71 62.58
CA ASP A 646 27.24 83.79 61.47
C ASP A 646 27.85 84.33 60.18
N THR A 647 27.21 84.06 59.04
CA THR A 647 27.57 84.62 57.74
C THR A 647 26.37 85.27 57.08
N ILE A 648 26.42 86.60 56.95
CA ILE A 648 25.34 87.45 56.46
C ILE A 648 25.77 88.09 55.13
N GLU A 649 24.89 88.05 54.13
CA GLU A 649 25.10 88.59 52.79
C GLU A 649 23.83 89.37 52.41
N GLY A 650 23.89 90.70 52.37
CA GLY A 650 22.76 91.56 52.01
C GLY A 650 22.34 91.30 50.56
N GLY A 651 23.09 91.85 49.61
CA GLY A 651 22.99 91.50 48.19
C GLY A 651 22.91 92.73 47.26
N GLU A 652 21.92 92.79 46.38
CA GLU A 652 21.58 94.01 45.65
C GLU A 652 20.53 94.78 46.45
N GLY A 653 20.77 96.03 46.87
CA GLY A 653 19.75 96.71 47.68
C GLY A 653 20.22 97.96 48.39
N SER A 654 19.55 98.33 49.46
CA SER A 654 20.13 99.21 50.48
C SER A 654 19.64 98.65 51.80
N ASP A 655 20.51 97.86 52.42
CA ASP A 655 20.12 96.86 53.40
C ASP A 655 20.36 97.41 54.81
N ALA A 656 19.29 97.46 55.61
CA ALA A 656 19.28 98.24 56.82
C ALA A 656 18.23 97.74 57.86
N PRO A 657 18.64 97.08 58.95
CA PRO A 657 20.01 96.74 59.35
C PRO A 657 20.43 95.32 58.92
N LEU A 658 21.74 95.15 58.71
CA LEU A 658 22.42 93.85 58.71
C LEU A 658 23.12 93.68 60.05
N VAL A 659 22.74 92.68 60.85
CA VAL A 659 23.21 92.50 62.24
C VAL A 659 23.74 91.08 62.45
N GLY A 660 25.01 90.94 62.85
CA GLY A 660 25.58 89.66 63.30
C GLY A 660 24.91 89.20 64.59
N GLY A 661 25.44 89.65 65.74
CA GLY A 661 24.77 89.57 67.03
C GLY A 661 25.70 89.19 68.17
N SER A 662 26.09 87.93 68.27
CA SER A 662 26.90 87.38 69.37
C SER A 662 27.68 86.13 68.94
N GLY A 663 28.86 86.37 68.38
CA GLY A 663 29.92 85.41 68.10
C GLY A 663 30.90 86.06 67.13
N ASN A 664 31.62 85.32 66.28
CA ASN A 664 32.61 85.92 65.37
C ASN A 664 32.03 86.02 63.96
N ASP A 665 31.29 87.09 63.70
CA ASP A 665 30.41 87.18 62.54
C ASP A 665 31.13 87.65 61.27
N THR A 666 30.57 87.31 60.12
CA THR A 666 31.06 87.77 58.81
C THR A 666 29.90 88.35 58.01
N ILE A 667 29.91 89.67 57.81
CA ILE A 667 28.82 90.43 57.19
C ILE A 667 29.32 91.08 55.90
N TYR A 668 28.60 90.83 54.81
CA TYR A 668 28.75 91.48 53.52
C TYR A 668 27.50 92.32 53.25
N GLY A 669 27.65 93.62 52.98
CA GLY A 669 26.57 94.50 52.52
C GLY A 669 26.16 94.14 51.11
N GLY A 670 26.91 94.65 50.13
CA GLY A 670 26.79 94.27 48.73
C GLY A 670 26.77 95.49 47.82
N ASP A 671 25.82 95.54 46.88
CA ASP A 671 25.60 96.68 45.98
C ASP A 671 24.51 97.61 46.59
N GLY A 672 24.88 98.47 47.55
CA GLY A 672 23.92 99.32 48.27
C GLY A 672 24.50 100.48 49.10
N ASP A 673 23.61 101.29 49.70
CA ASP A 673 23.96 102.20 50.80
C ASP A 673 23.54 101.49 52.10
N ASP A 674 24.43 100.72 52.74
CA ASP A 674 24.06 99.70 53.72
C ASP A 674 24.39 100.07 55.20
N ASP A 675 23.56 99.61 56.15
CA ASP A 675 23.74 99.80 57.60
C ASP A 675 24.17 98.46 58.25
N LEU A 676 25.47 98.25 58.48
CA LEU A 676 26.04 97.00 59.03
C LEU A 676 26.40 97.12 60.52
N TYR A 677 26.08 96.09 61.30
CA TYR A 677 26.37 95.99 62.74
C TYR A 677 26.95 94.60 63.08
N GLY A 678 28.16 94.53 63.63
CA GLY A 678 28.77 93.27 64.07
C GLY A 678 27.99 92.73 65.27
N ASP A 679 28.01 93.50 66.36
CA ASP A 679 27.20 93.23 67.55
C ASP A 679 25.82 93.94 67.54
N GLY A 680 24.98 93.57 68.51
CA GLY A 680 23.56 93.96 68.64
C GLY A 680 23.14 95.41 68.36
N TYR A 681 22.12 95.54 67.51
CA TYR A 681 21.50 96.80 67.07
C TYR A 681 20.72 97.54 68.19
N THR A 682 21.07 98.81 68.45
CA THR A 682 20.37 99.66 69.44
C THR A 682 19.41 100.70 68.83
N GLY A 683 19.17 100.64 67.52
CA GLY A 683 18.32 101.57 66.79
C GLY A 683 16.84 101.50 67.20
N GLY A 684 16.25 102.64 67.53
CA GLY A 684 14.86 102.73 67.97
C GLY A 684 13.86 102.74 66.81
N GLY A 685 13.49 101.56 66.30
CA GLY A 685 12.50 101.39 65.21
C GLY A 685 11.47 100.30 65.48
N HIS A 686 11.91 99.07 65.67
CA HIS A 686 11.07 97.91 65.97
C HIS A 686 11.14 97.55 67.45
N ALA A 687 9.97 97.39 68.09
CA ALA A 687 9.87 97.06 69.51
C ALA A 687 9.90 95.55 69.80
N ASP A 688 9.91 94.74 68.74
CA ASP A 688 9.72 93.29 68.76
C ASP A 688 10.96 92.50 68.30
N PHE A 689 12.07 93.17 67.94
CA PHE A 689 13.33 92.46 67.70
C PHE A 689 13.77 91.71 68.97
N PRO A 690 14.11 90.41 68.87
CA PRO A 690 14.79 89.68 69.94
C PRO A 690 16.04 90.45 70.39
N ARG A 691 16.40 90.29 71.66
CA ARG A 691 17.68 90.79 72.16
C ARG A 691 18.60 89.61 72.29
N ASP A 692 19.81 89.75 71.76
CA ASP A 692 20.89 88.77 71.82
C ASP A 692 21.00 88.15 73.21
N GLY A 693 21.25 86.83 73.24
CA GLY A 693 20.99 85.97 74.40
C GLY A 693 21.79 86.29 75.67
N GLY A 694 22.73 87.23 75.60
CA GLY A 694 23.67 87.55 76.66
C GLY A 694 24.93 86.69 76.64
N GLU A 695 25.25 86.11 75.48
CA GLU A 695 26.59 85.63 75.11
C GLU A 695 27.58 86.80 75.06
N ALA A 696 28.86 86.53 74.75
CA ALA A 696 29.89 87.56 74.69
C ALA A 696 29.98 88.17 73.27
N PRO A 697 30.19 89.50 73.15
CA PRO A 697 30.35 90.17 71.87
C PRO A 697 31.60 89.71 71.10
N GLY A 698 31.60 90.02 69.81
CA GLY A 698 32.34 89.30 68.79
C GLY A 698 33.80 89.67 68.53
N SER A 699 34.22 89.38 67.30
CA SER A 699 35.50 89.79 66.70
C SER A 699 35.36 89.66 65.19
N ASP A 700 34.66 90.63 64.63
CA ASP A 700 33.83 90.40 63.45
C ASP A 700 34.51 90.86 62.16
N GLN A 701 33.99 90.44 61.02
CA GLN A 701 34.49 90.84 59.71
C GLN A 701 33.37 91.48 58.91
N LEU A 702 33.45 92.80 58.72
CA LEU A 702 32.40 93.60 58.09
C LEU A 702 32.93 94.17 56.77
N TYR A 703 32.20 93.92 55.68
CA TYR A 703 32.51 94.34 54.32
C TYR A 703 31.29 95.07 53.75
N GLY A 704 31.30 96.40 53.64
CA GLY A 704 30.20 97.14 52.98
C GLY A 704 30.11 96.85 51.48
N GLU A 705 31.29 96.70 50.86
CA GLU A 705 31.50 96.47 49.43
C GLU A 705 31.17 97.67 48.53
N GLY A 706 29.90 98.04 48.35
CA GLY A 706 29.42 98.69 47.13
C GLY A 706 28.55 99.95 47.22
N GLY A 707 28.72 100.82 48.23
CA GLY A 707 28.14 102.18 48.15
C GLY A 707 28.55 103.13 49.27
N ASN A 708 27.60 103.72 49.99
CA ASN A 708 27.90 104.71 51.05
C ASN A 708 27.47 104.19 52.43
N ASP A 709 28.26 103.25 52.94
CA ASP A 709 27.84 102.36 54.03
C ASP A 709 28.15 102.94 55.42
N ASP A 710 27.24 102.76 56.38
CA ASP A 710 27.44 103.09 57.79
C ASP A 710 27.71 101.77 58.55
N ILE A 711 29.00 101.46 58.81
CA ILE A 711 29.45 100.19 59.38
C ILE A 711 29.89 100.36 60.83
N TYR A 712 29.30 99.58 61.73
CA TYR A 712 29.56 99.54 63.16
C TYR A 712 30.10 98.14 63.52
N GLY A 713 31.33 98.03 64.03
CA GLY A 713 31.89 96.76 64.50
C GLY A 713 31.17 96.32 65.79
N GLY A 714 31.74 96.70 66.92
CA GLY A 714 31.08 96.55 68.21
C GLY A 714 32.10 96.49 69.34
N PRO A 715 31.75 95.89 70.49
CA PRO A 715 32.71 95.56 71.53
C PRO A 715 33.62 94.34 71.22
N GLY A 716 34.35 94.37 70.10
CA GLY A 716 35.11 93.21 69.61
C GLY A 716 36.62 93.43 69.37
N GLY A 717 37.05 93.00 68.19
CA GLY A 717 38.43 93.03 67.70
C GLY A 717 38.38 92.95 66.19
N ASP A 718 37.78 93.98 65.60
CA ASP A 718 36.99 93.83 64.39
C ASP A 718 37.79 94.18 63.13
N LEU A 719 37.37 93.62 62.00
CA LEU A 719 37.99 93.83 60.71
C LEU A 719 36.99 94.48 59.76
N ILE A 720 37.04 95.81 59.71
CA ILE A 720 36.09 96.63 58.95
C ILE A 720 36.68 97.09 57.62
N PHE A 721 35.97 96.80 56.54
CA PHE A 721 36.19 97.36 55.21
C PHE A 721 34.89 98.02 54.73
N GLY A 722 34.92 99.31 54.39
CA GLY A 722 33.83 99.95 53.67
C GLY A 722 33.78 99.44 52.24
N GLY A 723 34.39 100.17 51.31
CA GLY A 723 34.61 99.61 49.98
C GLY A 723 34.73 100.67 48.90
N ASP A 724 33.80 100.62 47.95
CA ASP A 724 33.75 101.46 46.76
C ASP A 724 32.74 102.63 46.90
N GLY A 725 32.91 103.51 47.91
CA GLY A 725 32.19 104.78 47.94
C GLY A 725 32.58 105.79 49.02
N ALA A 726 31.65 106.16 49.90
CA ALA A 726 31.82 107.24 50.89
C ALA A 726 31.34 106.87 52.30
N ASP A 727 31.96 105.79 52.79
CA ASP A 727 31.61 104.99 53.96
C ASP A 727 31.95 105.66 55.32
N SER A 728 31.12 105.40 56.34
CA SER A 728 31.35 105.75 57.75
C SER A 728 31.71 104.50 58.55
N LEU A 729 32.97 104.39 59.01
CA LEU A 729 33.45 103.22 59.75
C LEU A 729 33.58 103.51 61.24
N TYR A 730 32.92 102.70 62.07
CA TYR A 730 32.83 102.84 63.53
C TYR A 730 33.29 101.54 64.22
N GLY A 731 34.59 101.44 64.53
CA GLY A 731 35.15 100.27 65.25
C GLY A 731 34.71 100.10 66.72
N GLU A 732 33.98 101.08 67.30
CA GLU A 732 33.40 100.91 68.65
C GLU A 732 34.50 100.54 69.71
N PRO A 733 34.25 99.85 70.85
CA PRO A 733 35.30 99.48 71.81
C PRO A 733 36.11 98.18 71.53
N GLY A 734 37.00 98.17 70.53
CA GLY A 734 37.85 97.01 70.24
C GLY A 734 39.36 97.27 70.04
N ASP A 735 39.99 96.39 69.24
CA ASP A 735 41.39 96.39 68.82
C ASP A 735 41.41 96.29 67.26
N ASP A 736 40.91 97.36 66.62
CA ASP A 736 40.39 97.42 65.22
C ASP A 736 41.32 98.13 64.21
#